data_AF-A0A3N5LQP3-F1
#
_entry.id   AF-A0A3N5LQP3-F1
#
_cell.length_a   1.000
_cell.length_b   1.000
_cell.length_c   1.000
_cell.angle_alpha   90.00
_cell.angle_beta   90.00
_cell.angle_gamma   90.00
#
_symmetry.space_group_name_H-M   'P 1'
#
loop_
_entity.id
_entity.type
_entity.pdbx_description
1 polymer ?
#
loop_
_entity_poly.entity_id
_entity_poly.type
_entity_poly.pdbx_seq_one_letter_code
_entity_poly.pdbx_strand_id
1 'polypeptide(L)'
;MLRTLKPDHQAERQSDIALVHYDYRRELGACLKRRLSFKPPDVIELGNAKGKMIGHAPVDTPAKHHRHEGPIAAVGSESGPAQEESVFSSRRAEEHSCERRDVASRQRELGPGMEVSDFNVGETVIGATLAHIEDQTQKRVWLESCAGLPAFPVSFFADPLVQTGITAEQLESEIRILGQAARRKNDQERERGQQPSSGFSKSSEHTLFLPAPQTLTRGEEFIGHKCGSSSSARVWRTVPGFQETFDMTRIARRLLLTSLVGASSLIGSGASLFADSARPVPRQHLPLLNGWRFYRGELPGAEQPSFNDQSWRKVDLPHDWSIEDLPPREQDPVFSVLTLVPGKWRFKVGDEAGWKEKQIDDSGWVEVQLPEPWSRHADGGSPNVVWYRREFTVPASAAGKTVMAEVGRINDEDQAYVDGEKAGETQGAYWANPRIKPRVYLLRGNQASVGKHVIAVRVKGKGDGGIVAGVSRPSGPSPLDPGRSGGGMGAGYSVGGTGWYRQRFVLPALAAGSRVRVFFDGSYNETTVWLNGAEVGRNVYGYTPFVLDLTSNLSPAGQSNILAVRVVNFGENSRWYSGSGLYRPVHLEITPAVSVAPWGLAITTPDSTAERAVVRAAVELEIGQSRPADCRVRLVIREADGAIAAEGSAAGSLDRSGTVQVTATVTKPKFWSPATPALYKAEVELLVNDQVHDRLSTLFGIRTLAWNAEQGFLLNGQSIELKGGCIHHDHGHLGAASFPAAEQRRVARLKAAGYNAIRCAHNPPSAAFLDACDRLGMLVIDEAFDMWNKEKNPDDYHRHFNEWWQRDVDAMVRRDRNHPSVVIWSIGNELGERFEPLGAETAQRLADHIRGLDPTRPITAAFNNVRDQSDPFFAALDIAGYNYNPDKYEPDHNRHPKRVMMATESFPRDSFQYWVKAVRWPYVIGDFIWTAWDYRGESGIGHTVQYPAENNAFLMPWPWNNAYCGDFDLCGFEKPQNFYREVLWGVRPIALLVDGPSAKGRASEPDRWGWWDELPSWTWPGEEGRQMVVRVYGRGEEAELLLNGQPVARKPVGERLTTEFQVAYQPGVLTARLNPSGQDVVEARLETATAPAALRMRLEPGDLPADRQSIAFVVIEAVDAQGRLVPVADDQVRVRVSGAGELIAFGNGDPTDAGSVKDADQGLWRGKALAIVRSNGRPGSVTCTAEARGLASARLVLQFK
;
A
#
# COMPACT_ATOMS: atom_id res chain seq x y z
N MET A 1 27.37 -21.97 44.29
CA MET A 1 28.13 -23.23 44.16
C MET A 1 27.14 -24.39 44.01
N LEU A 2 27.63 -25.52 43.48
CA LEU A 2 27.27 -26.91 43.81
C LEU A 2 25.79 -27.30 44.12
N ARG A 3 25.26 -28.15 43.22
CA ARG A 3 24.80 -29.54 43.51
C ARG A 3 23.89 -29.85 44.72
N THR A 4 22.76 -30.50 44.38
CA THR A 4 22.19 -31.74 44.97
C THR A 4 21.43 -31.78 46.30
N LEU A 5 20.20 -32.30 46.19
CA LEU A 5 19.52 -33.32 47.03
C LEU A 5 19.00 -32.97 48.45
N LYS A 6 17.66 -33.09 48.60
CA LYS A 6 16.89 -34.01 49.49
C LYS A 6 17.58 -34.56 50.76
N PRO A 7 16.85 -34.71 51.90
CA PRO A 7 15.63 -35.54 51.94
C PRO A 7 14.42 -34.97 52.73
N ASP A 8 13.45 -35.84 53.01
CA ASP A 8 12.02 -35.54 53.24
C ASP A 8 11.56 -35.55 54.73
N HIS A 9 10.40 -34.93 55.01
CA HIS A 9 9.40 -35.19 56.10
C HIS A 9 9.88 -35.38 57.58
N GLN A 10 9.34 -34.74 58.62
CA GLN A 10 7.95 -34.38 58.96
C GLN A 10 7.81 -33.08 59.82
N ALA A 11 6.59 -32.76 60.29
CA ALA A 11 6.16 -31.63 61.13
C ALA A 11 6.95 -31.48 62.47
N GLU A 12 6.94 -30.34 63.20
CA GLU A 12 5.94 -29.27 63.34
C GLU A 12 6.57 -27.86 63.58
N ARG A 13 5.86 -26.79 63.16
CA ARG A 13 5.44 -25.63 64.00
C ARG A 13 4.81 -24.50 63.17
N GLN A 14 3.89 -23.73 63.79
CA GLN A 14 3.43 -22.41 63.34
C GLN A 14 4.60 -21.40 63.50
N SER A 15 4.75 -20.33 62.70
CA SER A 15 3.75 -19.29 62.43
C SER A 15 4.06 -18.43 61.17
N ASP A 16 3.00 -17.87 60.58
CA ASP A 16 2.92 -16.60 59.86
C ASP A 16 3.92 -16.27 58.72
N ILE A 17 3.47 -16.50 57.49
CA ILE A 17 3.82 -15.67 56.32
C ILE A 17 2.50 -15.18 55.70
N ALA A 18 2.32 -13.86 55.60
CA ALA A 18 1.08 -13.26 55.11
C ALA A 18 0.98 -13.32 53.58
N LEU A 19 -0.14 -13.85 53.07
CA LEU A 19 -0.53 -13.75 51.66
C LEU A 19 -0.95 -12.31 51.32
N VAL A 20 -0.21 -11.65 50.42
CA VAL A 20 -0.62 -10.38 49.83
C VAL A 20 -1.62 -10.65 48.70
N HIS A 21 -2.88 -10.92 49.05
CA HIS A 21 -4.00 -10.80 48.11
C HIS A 21 -4.25 -9.32 47.82
N TYR A 22 -3.88 -8.86 46.61
CA TYR A 22 -4.15 -7.50 46.16
C TYR A 22 -5.47 -7.48 45.37
N ASP A 23 -6.49 -6.77 45.87
CA ASP A 23 -7.83 -6.72 45.28
C ASP A 23 -7.89 -5.79 44.05
N TYR A 24 -7.52 -6.34 42.90
CA TYR A 24 -7.54 -5.66 41.60
C TYR A 24 -8.92 -5.07 41.23
N ARG A 25 -10.02 -5.60 41.77
CA ARG A 25 -11.38 -5.18 41.38
C ARG A 25 -11.71 -3.77 41.88
N ARG A 26 -11.14 -3.36 43.02
CA ARG A 26 -11.60 -2.17 43.75
C ARG A 26 -10.96 -0.86 43.29
N GLU A 27 -9.69 -0.87 42.89
CA GLU A 27 -8.99 0.34 42.44
C GLU A 27 -9.29 0.70 40.97
N LEU A 28 -9.44 -0.28 40.08
CA LEU A 28 -9.73 -0.01 38.67
C LEU A 28 -11.06 0.76 38.51
N GLY A 29 -12.08 0.37 39.29
CA GLY A 29 -13.37 1.07 39.36
C GLY A 29 -13.28 2.47 39.97
N ALA A 30 -12.29 2.75 40.83
CA ALA A 30 -12.06 4.07 41.41
C ALA A 30 -11.34 5.01 40.43
N CYS A 31 -10.35 4.52 39.69
CA CYS A 31 -9.66 5.29 38.64
C CYS A 31 -10.62 5.64 37.48
N LEU A 32 -11.36 4.67 36.96
CA LEU A 32 -12.31 4.89 35.86
C LEU A 32 -13.42 5.89 36.24
N LYS A 33 -13.94 5.82 37.48
CA LYS A 33 -14.93 6.80 37.98
C LYS A 33 -14.36 8.22 38.19
N ARG A 34 -13.04 8.40 38.30
CA ARG A 34 -12.43 9.74 38.47
C ARG A 34 -12.11 10.47 37.16
N ARG A 35 -12.08 9.79 36.01
CA ARG A 35 -11.85 10.44 34.69
C ARG A 35 -13.12 10.61 33.82
N LEU A 36 -14.19 9.85 34.07
CA LEU A 36 -15.41 9.86 33.23
C LEU A 36 -16.53 10.82 33.67
N SER A 37 -16.31 11.68 34.67
CA SER A 37 -17.36 12.56 35.23
C SER A 37 -16.96 14.04 35.27
N PHE A 38 -16.91 14.68 34.10
CA PHE A 38 -16.94 16.14 33.98
C PHE A 38 -18.15 16.58 33.15
N LYS A 39 -19.07 17.32 33.78
CA LYS A 39 -20.00 18.20 33.07
C LYS A 39 -19.25 19.47 32.64
N PRO A 40 -19.68 20.17 31.57
CA PRO A 40 -19.20 21.53 31.31
C PRO A 40 -19.50 22.42 32.53
N PRO A 41 -18.58 23.32 32.94
CA PRO A 41 -18.83 24.24 34.04
C PRO A 41 -19.79 25.36 33.61
N ASP A 42 -20.82 25.60 34.41
CA ASP A 42 -21.64 26.80 34.33
C ASP A 42 -20.83 28.05 34.73
N VAL A 43 -21.27 29.22 34.26
CA VAL A 43 -20.56 30.49 34.41
C VAL A 43 -20.49 30.94 35.88
N ILE A 44 -19.29 31.33 36.32
CA ILE A 44 -19.06 32.06 37.58
C ILE A 44 -18.30 33.35 37.26
N GLU A 45 -18.98 34.50 37.36
CA GLU A 45 -18.33 35.81 37.44
C GLU A 45 -17.87 36.10 38.88
N LEU A 46 -16.65 36.63 39.04
CA LEU A 46 -16.07 37.38 40.17
C LEU A 46 -14.56 37.57 39.87
N GLY A 47 -13.85 38.65 40.21
CA GLY A 47 -14.18 39.92 40.84
C GLY A 47 -12.88 40.73 41.08
N ASN A 48 -12.84 42.03 40.80
CA ASN A 48 -11.60 42.83 40.73
C ASN A 48 -10.81 43.00 42.05
N ALA A 49 -9.47 42.87 42.01
CA ALA A 49 -8.56 43.46 43.01
C ALA A 49 -7.13 43.82 42.49
N LYS A 50 -6.85 45.13 42.44
CA LYS A 50 -5.57 45.90 42.40
C LYS A 50 -4.31 45.12 42.86
N GLY A 51 -3.17 45.09 42.15
CA GLY A 51 -2.16 46.17 41.99
C GLY A 51 -0.85 45.84 42.76
N LYS A 52 0.36 46.42 42.56
CA LYS A 52 0.86 47.53 41.70
C LYS A 52 2.42 47.66 41.80
N MET A 53 3.18 47.85 40.68
CA MET A 53 4.60 48.39 40.61
C MET A 53 5.73 47.56 41.32
N ILE A 54 7.08 47.65 41.16
CA ILE A 54 8.16 48.26 40.30
C ILE A 54 9.28 47.15 40.15
N GLY A 55 10.28 47.06 39.25
CA GLY A 55 10.69 47.76 38.01
C GLY A 55 12.23 48.07 37.91
N HIS A 56 12.83 47.94 36.72
CA HIS A 56 14.23 48.27 36.31
C HIS A 56 15.44 47.42 36.82
N ALA A 57 16.58 47.57 36.13
CA ALA A 57 17.86 46.81 36.17
C ALA A 57 19.05 47.83 35.97
N PRO A 58 20.32 47.48 35.62
CA PRO A 58 21.09 46.21 35.56
C PRO A 58 22.51 46.32 36.22
N VAL A 59 23.48 45.46 35.84
CA VAL A 59 24.97 45.66 35.69
C VAL A 59 25.90 44.56 36.27
N ASP A 60 26.77 44.05 35.37
CA ASP A 60 28.10 43.39 35.41
C ASP A 60 28.83 42.79 36.64
N THR A 61 29.73 41.84 36.30
CA THR A 61 30.73 41.14 37.13
C THR A 61 32.06 41.93 37.29
N PRO A 62 33.01 41.50 38.16
CA PRO A 62 34.23 40.87 37.60
C PRO A 62 35.05 39.87 38.48
N ALA A 63 35.45 38.76 37.85
CA ALA A 63 36.77 38.08 37.77
C ALA A 63 37.84 38.07 38.92
N LYS A 64 38.63 36.96 38.94
CA LYS A 64 40.13 36.81 38.99
C LYS A 64 40.54 35.41 39.53
N HIS A 65 41.67 34.73 39.24
CA HIS A 65 42.91 34.78 38.41
C HIS A 65 43.44 33.29 38.40
N HIS A 66 44.47 32.72 37.72
CA HIS A 66 45.41 32.86 36.57
C HIS A 66 46.24 31.51 36.52
N ARG A 67 47.06 31.05 35.55
CA ARG A 67 47.58 31.44 34.21
C ARG A 67 48.24 30.19 33.52
N HIS A 68 48.71 30.35 32.26
CA HIS A 68 49.85 29.75 31.49
C HIS A 68 50.54 28.40 31.88
N GLU A 69 51.21 27.63 30.99
CA GLU A 69 51.65 27.80 29.58
C GLU A 69 51.80 26.40 28.86
N GLY A 70 52.18 26.33 27.57
CA GLY A 70 52.44 25.06 26.81
C GLY A 70 53.93 24.81 26.50
N PRO A 71 54.36 24.03 25.47
CA PRO A 71 53.61 23.21 24.47
C PRO A 71 54.24 21.84 24.02
N ILE A 72 53.52 21.05 23.20
CA ILE A 72 53.96 20.19 22.03
C ILE A 72 54.98 18.99 22.16
N ALA A 73 54.65 17.89 21.44
CA ALA A 73 55.48 16.80 20.84
C ALA A 73 55.94 15.52 21.61
N ALA A 74 55.26 14.39 21.28
CA ALA A 74 55.73 13.12 20.68
C ALA A 74 57.01 12.33 21.13
N VAL A 75 56.99 11.01 20.80
CA VAL A 75 58.04 9.96 20.97
C VAL A 75 58.23 9.47 22.43
N GLY A 76 58.41 8.19 22.75
CA GLY A 76 58.33 6.95 21.96
C GLY A 76 58.73 5.66 22.73
N SER A 77 58.30 4.50 22.21
CA SER A 77 58.93 3.15 22.22
C SER A 77 59.73 2.59 23.43
N GLU A 78 59.34 1.38 23.87
CA GLU A 78 60.18 0.27 24.41
C GLU A 78 60.88 0.49 25.78
N SER A 79 61.29 -0.51 26.58
CA SER A 79 61.25 -2.00 26.57
C SER A 79 60.96 -2.48 28.02
N GLY A 80 60.41 -3.66 28.34
CA GLY A 80 60.95 -5.04 28.16
C GLY A 80 61.85 -5.45 29.35
N PRO A 81 62.05 -6.75 29.71
CA PRO A 81 61.53 -7.99 29.12
C PRO A 81 60.91 -9.00 30.13
N ALA A 82 60.53 -10.19 29.63
CA ALA A 82 60.55 -11.54 30.28
C ALA A 82 59.89 -11.74 31.67
N GLN A 83 59.03 -12.74 31.90
CA GLN A 83 58.51 -13.84 31.05
C GLN A 83 57.15 -14.32 31.68
N GLU A 84 56.52 -15.48 31.48
CA GLU A 84 56.92 -16.78 30.89
C GLU A 84 55.75 -17.44 30.11
N GLU A 85 55.62 -18.78 30.12
CA GLU A 85 54.78 -19.59 29.21
C GLU A 85 53.56 -20.22 29.93
N SER A 86 52.52 -20.77 29.27
CA SER A 86 52.34 -21.28 27.89
C SER A 86 50.82 -21.34 27.53
N VAL A 87 50.25 -21.78 26.38
CA VAL A 87 50.57 -21.95 24.93
C VAL A 87 49.28 -22.54 24.28
N PHE A 88 48.89 -22.37 23.00
CA PHE A 88 48.98 -21.29 21.99
C PHE A 88 48.00 -21.69 20.85
N SER A 89 46.88 -21.00 20.61
CA SER A 89 46.71 -19.92 19.60
C SER A 89 47.04 -20.26 18.13
N SER A 90 46.18 -19.84 17.18
CA SER A 90 46.49 -19.25 15.84
C SER A 90 45.29 -19.35 14.87
N ARG A 91 45.17 -18.67 13.70
CA ARG A 91 45.58 -17.38 13.05
C ARG A 91 44.69 -17.25 11.76
N ARG A 92 44.63 -16.19 10.92
CA ARG A 92 45.28 -14.86 10.75
C ARG A 92 44.25 -13.88 10.10
N ALA A 93 44.69 -12.73 9.58
CA ALA A 93 43.98 -11.89 8.60
C ALA A 93 44.97 -11.41 7.52
N GLU A 94 44.54 -11.15 6.27
CA GLU A 94 45.30 -10.59 5.10
C GLU A 94 44.37 -10.54 3.85
N GLU A 95 44.54 -9.75 2.76
CA GLU A 95 45.28 -8.48 2.52
C GLU A 95 44.85 -7.78 1.17
N HIS A 96 45.30 -6.52 0.98
CA HIS A 96 45.61 -5.76 -0.26
C HIS A 96 44.84 -5.86 -1.63
N SER A 97 44.14 -4.76 -1.97
CA SER A 97 44.37 -3.81 -3.11
C SER A 97 44.17 -4.10 -4.63
N CYS A 98 43.80 -3.01 -5.33
CA CYS A 98 44.23 -2.54 -6.67
C CYS A 98 43.39 -2.76 -7.96
N GLU A 99 43.19 -1.63 -8.68
CA GLU A 99 43.11 -1.41 -10.16
C GLU A 99 42.07 -2.18 -11.02
N ARG A 100 41.63 -1.76 -12.21
CA ARG A 100 41.42 -0.50 -12.99
C ARG A 100 41.36 -0.93 -14.47
N ARG A 101 40.58 -0.23 -15.33
CA ARG A 101 40.62 -0.31 -16.83
C ARG A 101 40.16 -1.64 -17.46
N ASP A 102 39.78 -1.74 -18.75
CA ASP A 102 39.27 -0.74 -19.72
C ASP A 102 38.53 -1.44 -20.91
N VAL A 103 37.49 -0.77 -21.44
CA VAL A 103 37.19 -0.55 -22.88
C VAL A 103 36.96 -1.73 -23.88
N ALA A 104 35.86 -1.58 -24.65
CA ALA A 104 35.57 -2.07 -26.03
C ALA A 104 35.35 -3.57 -26.32
N SER A 105 34.45 -4.02 -27.22
CA SER A 105 33.37 -3.48 -28.07
C SER A 105 32.98 -4.63 -29.05
N ARG A 106 31.92 -4.44 -29.86
CA ARG A 106 31.71 -5.07 -31.20
C ARG A 106 31.43 -6.60 -31.25
N GLN A 107 30.68 -7.14 -32.22
CA GLN A 107 29.62 -6.61 -33.11
C GLN A 107 28.90 -7.79 -33.84
N ARG A 108 27.69 -7.55 -34.38
CA ARG A 108 27.04 -8.26 -35.54
C ARG A 108 26.47 -9.67 -35.28
N GLU A 109 25.18 -9.93 -35.60
CA GLU A 109 24.60 -10.50 -36.87
C GLU A 109 24.72 -12.04 -36.94
N LEU A 110 23.77 -12.84 -37.46
CA LEU A 110 22.44 -12.64 -38.10
C LEU A 110 21.57 -13.93 -37.92
N GLY A 111 20.26 -13.89 -38.24
CA GLY A 111 19.35 -15.07 -38.27
C GLY A 111 19.28 -15.76 -39.66
N PRO A 112 18.19 -16.46 -40.07
CA PRO A 112 16.90 -16.77 -39.42
C PRO A 112 16.76 -18.32 -39.17
N GLY A 113 15.67 -19.09 -39.36
CA GLY A 113 14.28 -18.88 -39.82
C GLY A 113 13.49 -20.19 -40.12
N MET A 114 12.18 -20.06 -40.44
CA MET A 114 11.21 -21.07 -40.95
C MET A 114 10.73 -22.20 -39.97
N GLU A 115 9.45 -22.60 -39.80
CA GLU A 115 8.18 -22.68 -40.58
C GLU A 115 7.87 -24.13 -41.12
N VAL A 116 6.64 -24.69 -41.24
CA VAL A 116 5.22 -24.29 -40.94
C VAL A 116 4.22 -25.51 -41.03
N SER A 117 2.94 -25.36 -40.63
CA SER A 117 1.71 -26.13 -41.05
C SER A 117 1.44 -27.59 -40.58
N ASP A 118 0.20 -28.16 -40.54
CA ASP A 118 -1.20 -27.66 -40.33
C ASP A 118 -2.25 -28.83 -40.20
N PHE A 119 -3.55 -28.49 -40.09
CA PHE A 119 -4.84 -29.24 -40.27
C PHE A 119 -5.52 -29.81 -38.98
N ASN A 120 -6.82 -29.63 -38.65
CA ASN A 120 -8.15 -29.49 -39.34
C ASN A 120 -8.89 -30.85 -39.61
N VAL A 121 -10.23 -31.04 -39.47
CA VAL A 121 -11.39 -30.20 -39.02
C VAL A 121 -12.67 -31.03 -38.71
N GLY A 122 -13.63 -30.48 -37.93
CA GLY A 122 -15.11 -30.76 -37.97
C GLY A 122 -15.69 -31.91 -37.11
N GLU A 123 -17.00 -32.09 -36.85
CA GLU A 123 -18.31 -31.34 -36.97
C GLU A 123 -19.44 -32.23 -36.34
N THR A 124 -20.75 -31.93 -36.09
CA THR A 124 -21.62 -30.75 -35.75
C THR A 124 -23.10 -31.29 -35.53
N VAL A 125 -24.16 -30.45 -35.34
CA VAL A 125 -25.64 -30.73 -35.45
C VAL A 125 -26.37 -31.32 -34.19
N ILE A 126 -27.67 -31.05 -33.82
CA ILE A 126 -28.54 -29.84 -33.66
C ILE A 126 -29.95 -30.22 -33.05
N GLY A 127 -30.61 -29.30 -32.29
CA GLY A 127 -32.08 -29.27 -31.98
C GLY A 127 -32.54 -29.79 -30.59
N ALA A 128 -33.78 -29.61 -30.07
CA ALA A 128 -34.93 -28.69 -30.29
C ALA A 128 -36.11 -29.05 -29.31
N THR A 129 -37.22 -28.31 -29.00
CA THR A 129 -37.59 -26.88 -28.71
C THR A 129 -39.05 -26.85 -28.12
N LEU A 130 -39.50 -25.78 -27.39
CA LEU A 130 -40.89 -25.50 -26.84
C LEU A 130 -41.34 -26.38 -25.63
N ALA A 131 -42.30 -26.07 -24.72
CA ALA A 131 -43.30 -24.99 -24.41
C ALA A 131 -43.88 -25.25 -22.95
N HIS A 132 -44.77 -24.49 -22.24
CA HIS A 132 -45.25 -23.07 -22.14
C HIS A 132 -46.24 -22.96 -20.90
N ILE A 133 -47.08 -21.90 -20.75
CA ILE A 133 -48.22 -21.68 -19.77
C ILE A 133 -47.82 -21.26 -18.31
N GLU A 134 -48.06 -20.01 -17.84
CA GLU A 134 -49.17 -19.43 -16.98
C GLU A 134 -49.17 -19.90 -15.49
N ASP A 135 -49.62 -19.18 -14.44
CA ASP A 135 -50.42 -17.93 -14.28
C ASP A 135 -49.98 -17.06 -13.03
N GLN A 136 -50.80 -16.11 -12.52
CA GLN A 136 -50.41 -14.94 -11.72
C GLN A 136 -50.79 -14.86 -10.20
N THR A 137 -50.09 -13.95 -9.51
CA THR A 137 -50.53 -13.07 -8.38
C THR A 137 -51.12 -13.60 -7.06
N GLN A 138 -50.60 -13.07 -5.94
CA GLN A 138 -51.40 -12.23 -5.02
C GLN A 138 -50.53 -11.26 -4.17
N LYS A 139 -51.15 -10.40 -3.33
CA LYS A 139 -50.53 -9.17 -2.77
C LYS A 139 -51.19 -8.71 -1.45
N ARG A 140 -50.39 -8.21 -0.49
CA ARG A 140 -50.79 -7.60 0.83
C ARG A 140 -51.40 -8.64 1.82
N VAL A 141 -51.46 -8.46 3.15
CA VAL A 141 -51.75 -7.32 4.07
C VAL A 141 -50.96 -7.55 5.41
N TRP A 142 -50.35 -6.64 6.20
CA TRP A 142 -50.61 -5.26 6.72
C TRP A 142 -51.50 -5.21 7.99
N LEU A 143 -51.16 -4.65 9.17
CA LEU A 143 -49.95 -4.05 9.80
C LEU A 143 -49.87 -4.66 11.25
N GLU A 144 -49.41 -4.12 12.39
CA GLU A 144 -48.73 -2.87 12.83
C GLU A 144 -48.10 -3.08 14.25
N SER A 145 -47.06 -2.32 14.64
CA SER A 145 -46.81 -1.86 16.04
C SER A 145 -45.67 -0.83 16.10
N CYS A 146 -45.96 0.36 16.61
CA CYS A 146 -45.01 1.47 16.85
C CYS A 146 -44.86 1.72 18.39
N ALA A 147 -44.20 2.74 18.95
CA ALA A 147 -43.59 3.97 18.45
C ALA A 147 -42.47 4.48 19.41
N GLY A 148 -41.71 5.53 19.03
CA GLY A 148 -40.53 5.97 19.81
C GLY A 148 -40.04 7.43 19.69
N LEU A 149 -40.86 8.39 19.23
CA LEU A 149 -40.56 9.85 19.16
C LEU A 149 -39.42 10.25 18.17
N PRO A 150 -39.23 11.56 17.86
CA PRO A 150 -40.20 12.43 17.19
C PRO A 150 -39.62 13.15 15.93
N ALA A 151 -40.49 13.77 15.11
CA ALA A 151 -40.13 14.64 13.97
C ALA A 151 -40.33 16.14 14.33
N PHE A 152 -40.06 17.17 13.51
CA PHE A 152 -39.80 17.33 12.05
C PHE A 152 -38.97 18.66 11.86
N PRO A 153 -38.83 19.38 10.70
CA PRO A 153 -39.42 19.24 9.36
C PRO A 153 -38.43 19.21 8.16
N VAL A 154 -38.96 18.98 6.96
CA VAL A 154 -38.28 19.26 5.66
C VAL A 154 -39.24 20.06 4.76
N SER A 155 -38.81 21.25 4.34
CA SER A 155 -39.41 22.09 3.27
C SER A 155 -38.47 23.30 3.03
N PHE A 156 -38.35 23.94 1.86
CA PHE A 156 -39.08 23.90 0.58
C PHE A 156 -38.10 23.92 -0.61
N PHE A 157 -38.48 23.37 -1.76
CA PHE A 157 -38.36 24.08 -3.07
C PHE A 157 -39.23 23.41 -4.15
N ALA A 158 -40.28 24.13 -4.56
CA ALA A 158 -41.18 23.91 -5.70
C ALA A 158 -42.09 25.16 -5.77
N ASP A 159 -42.50 25.73 -6.90
CA ASP A 159 -42.17 25.56 -8.33
C ASP A 159 -42.30 26.98 -8.98
N PRO A 160 -42.24 27.21 -10.30
CA PRO A 160 -43.49 27.11 -11.06
C PRO A 160 -43.43 26.79 -12.59
N LEU A 161 -44.53 26.18 -13.04
CA LEU A 161 -45.19 26.33 -14.35
C LEU A 161 -44.72 25.46 -15.52
N VAL A 162 -45.27 24.23 -15.53
CA VAL A 162 -45.73 23.58 -16.77
C VAL A 162 -46.82 24.41 -17.45
N GLN A 163 -46.65 24.72 -18.73
CA GLN A 163 -47.74 25.10 -19.65
C GLN A 163 -47.73 24.26 -20.94
N THR A 164 -48.00 22.96 -20.80
CA THR A 164 -48.49 22.09 -21.88
C THR A 164 -49.25 20.91 -21.27
N GLY A 165 -50.57 20.85 -21.45
CA GLY A 165 -51.41 19.77 -20.93
C GLY A 165 -51.31 18.52 -21.82
N ILE A 166 -50.23 17.76 -21.68
CA ILE A 166 -49.96 16.54 -22.46
C ILE A 166 -49.80 15.36 -21.48
N THR A 167 -50.57 14.29 -21.67
CA THR A 167 -50.49 13.07 -20.87
C THR A 167 -49.37 12.13 -21.35
N ALA A 168 -48.96 11.18 -20.51
CA ALA A 168 -47.90 10.22 -20.87
C ALA A 168 -48.25 9.40 -22.14
N GLU A 169 -49.51 9.00 -22.31
CA GLU A 169 -49.99 8.29 -23.51
C GLU A 169 -49.93 9.15 -24.78
N GLN A 170 -50.16 10.47 -24.66
CA GLN A 170 -49.98 11.39 -25.78
C GLN A 170 -48.50 11.52 -26.15
N LEU A 171 -47.60 11.60 -25.18
CA LEU A 171 -46.15 11.66 -25.43
C LEU A 171 -45.63 10.37 -26.08
N GLU A 172 -46.08 9.19 -25.64
CA GLU A 172 -45.77 7.92 -26.32
C GLU A 172 -46.31 7.89 -27.75
N SER A 173 -47.49 8.49 -28.01
CA SER A 173 -48.06 8.55 -29.36
C SER A 173 -47.20 9.37 -30.33
N GLU A 174 -46.66 10.53 -29.91
CA GLU A 174 -45.77 11.34 -30.75
C GLU A 174 -44.42 10.66 -30.99
N ILE A 175 -43.85 10.01 -29.96
CA ILE A 175 -42.62 9.20 -30.10
C ILE A 175 -42.85 8.05 -31.12
N ARG A 176 -44.03 7.42 -31.13
CA ARG A 176 -44.40 6.41 -32.12
C ARG A 176 -44.51 6.98 -33.55
N ILE A 177 -45.07 8.18 -33.70
CA ILE A 177 -45.19 8.87 -34.99
C ILE A 177 -43.82 9.26 -35.54
N LEU A 178 -42.94 9.82 -34.70
CA LEU A 178 -41.55 10.14 -35.06
C LEU A 178 -40.75 8.88 -35.46
N GLY A 179 -40.93 7.77 -34.73
CA GLY A 179 -40.33 6.48 -35.06
C GLY A 179 -40.80 5.88 -36.40
N GLN A 180 -42.03 6.19 -36.83
CA GLN A 180 -42.55 5.78 -38.14
C GLN A 180 -42.09 6.72 -39.27
N ALA A 181 -41.97 8.02 -39.01
CA ALA A 181 -41.41 8.98 -39.96
C ALA A 181 -39.95 8.67 -40.33
N ALA A 182 -39.14 8.28 -39.34
CA ALA A 182 -37.73 7.91 -39.56
C ALA A 182 -37.57 6.68 -40.48
N ARG A 183 -38.46 5.69 -40.39
CA ARG A 183 -38.39 4.47 -41.24
C ARG A 183 -38.79 4.76 -42.68
N ARG A 184 -39.89 5.49 -42.90
CA ARG A 184 -40.38 5.85 -44.25
C ARG A 184 -39.33 6.59 -45.09
N LYS A 185 -38.41 7.33 -44.47
CA LYS A 185 -37.32 8.00 -45.19
C LYS A 185 -36.27 7.01 -45.74
N ASN A 186 -35.85 6.03 -44.94
CA ASN A 186 -34.91 4.98 -45.39
C ASN A 186 -35.51 4.07 -46.46
N ASP A 187 -36.82 3.82 -46.41
CA ASP A 187 -37.50 2.98 -47.40
C ASP A 187 -37.66 3.72 -48.74
N GLN A 188 -38.03 5.02 -48.74
CA GLN A 188 -38.10 5.83 -49.97
C GLN A 188 -36.75 6.04 -50.67
N GLU A 189 -35.64 6.05 -49.93
CA GLU A 189 -34.28 6.12 -50.50
C GLU A 189 -33.82 4.76 -51.08
N ARG A 190 -34.55 3.66 -50.83
CA ARG A 190 -34.34 2.35 -51.48
C ARG A 190 -35.19 2.11 -52.73
N GLU A 191 -36.36 2.74 -52.84
CA GLU A 191 -37.27 2.55 -53.99
C GLU A 191 -36.90 3.38 -55.24
N ARG A 192 -36.02 4.38 -55.12
CA ARG A 192 -35.53 5.19 -56.25
C ARG A 192 -34.25 4.63 -56.87
N GLY A 193 -34.36 3.45 -57.47
CA GLY A 193 -33.21 2.70 -58.00
C GLY A 193 -32.47 3.39 -59.15
N GLN A 194 -31.18 3.67 -58.93
CA GLN A 194 -30.16 3.78 -59.99
C GLN A 194 -28.95 2.91 -59.59
N GLN A 195 -28.53 2.01 -60.49
CA GLN A 195 -27.44 1.04 -60.30
C GLN A 195 -26.23 1.40 -61.18
N PRO A 196 -25.00 0.99 -60.78
CA PRO A 196 -24.35 -0.21 -61.39
C PRO A 196 -23.50 -1.02 -60.38
N SER A 197 -22.95 -2.23 -60.64
CA SER A 197 -23.16 -3.28 -61.66
C SER A 197 -22.43 -4.59 -61.25
N SER A 198 -22.78 -5.73 -61.85
CA SER A 198 -22.04 -7.02 -61.82
C SER A 198 -20.81 -7.03 -62.78
N GLY A 199 -19.88 -8.00 -62.79
CA GLY A 199 -19.62 -9.18 -61.93
C GLY A 199 -18.73 -10.26 -62.61
N PHE A 200 -18.48 -11.39 -61.91
CA PHE A 200 -17.97 -12.70 -62.38
C PHE A 200 -16.47 -13.02 -62.62
N SER A 201 -16.16 -14.31 -62.39
CA SER A 201 -14.95 -15.12 -62.68
C SER A 201 -13.73 -14.99 -61.76
N LYS A 202 -12.77 -15.94 -61.70
CA LYS A 202 -12.73 -17.42 -61.54
C LYS A 202 -11.23 -17.83 -61.57
N SER A 203 -10.81 -18.71 -60.65
CA SER A 203 -9.74 -19.74 -60.80
C SER A 203 -8.28 -19.41 -61.25
N SER A 204 -7.34 -19.91 -60.42
CA SER A 204 -6.18 -20.80 -60.73
C SER A 204 -4.88 -20.33 -61.44
N GLU A 205 -3.76 -20.66 -60.75
CA GLU A 205 -2.52 -21.33 -61.24
C GLU A 205 -1.31 -20.58 -61.90
N HIS A 206 -0.20 -20.60 -61.15
CA HIS A 206 1.17 -21.12 -61.48
C HIS A 206 2.12 -20.56 -62.59
N THR A 207 3.26 -20.00 -62.10
CA THR A 207 4.65 -20.56 -62.24
C THR A 207 5.73 -19.92 -63.16
N LEU A 208 6.95 -19.74 -62.58
CA LEU A 208 8.32 -19.47 -63.14
C LEU A 208 8.55 -18.12 -63.91
N PHE A 209 9.69 -17.41 -63.84
CA PHE A 209 11.12 -17.79 -63.68
C PHE A 209 11.99 -16.77 -62.88
N LEU A 210 13.26 -17.12 -62.58
CA LEU A 210 14.37 -16.30 -62.00
C LEU A 210 15.24 -15.62 -63.12
N PRO A 211 16.30 -14.79 -62.86
CA PRO A 211 17.03 -14.46 -61.60
C PRO A 211 17.38 -12.95 -61.37
N ALA A 212 18.29 -12.68 -60.41
CA ALA A 212 18.86 -11.35 -60.01
C ALA A 212 20.13 -10.97 -60.86
N PRO A 213 21.09 -10.04 -60.54
CA PRO A 213 21.56 -9.55 -59.21
C PRO A 213 22.12 -8.08 -59.08
N GLN A 214 22.76 -7.74 -57.93
CA GLN A 214 23.80 -6.70 -57.67
C GLN A 214 23.38 -5.19 -57.71
N THR A 215 24.00 -4.19 -57.03
CA THR A 215 25.13 -4.04 -56.04
C THR A 215 24.86 -2.77 -55.17
N LEU A 216 25.28 -2.63 -53.88
CA LEU A 216 26.55 -2.03 -53.36
C LEU A 216 27.02 -0.73 -54.08
N THR A 217 27.56 0.36 -53.48
CA THR A 217 28.02 0.68 -52.09
C THR A 217 28.30 2.20 -51.90
N ARG A 218 28.38 2.68 -50.64
CA ARG A 218 29.08 3.92 -50.14
C ARG A 218 28.58 5.31 -50.65
N GLY A 219 28.86 6.42 -49.96
CA GLY A 219 29.48 6.59 -48.63
C GLY A 219 29.72 8.08 -48.22
N GLU A 220 29.93 8.27 -46.91
CA GLU A 220 30.82 9.23 -46.21
C GLU A 220 30.84 10.75 -46.54
N GLU A 221 30.40 11.53 -45.53
CA GLU A 221 31.14 12.64 -44.86
C GLU A 221 31.23 14.12 -45.38
N PHE A 222 30.68 15.01 -44.52
CA PHE A 222 31.24 16.25 -43.93
C PHE A 222 31.34 17.64 -44.63
N ILE A 223 31.08 18.67 -43.79
CA ILE A 223 31.55 20.09 -43.77
C ILE A 223 31.04 21.05 -44.87
N GLY A 224 30.59 22.26 -44.48
CA GLY A 224 30.53 23.40 -45.42
C GLY A 224 29.59 24.60 -45.13
N HIS A 225 29.91 25.43 -44.14
CA HIS A 225 29.56 26.87 -43.99
C HIS A 225 28.34 27.56 -44.69
N LYS A 226 27.49 28.15 -43.84
CA LYS A 226 27.00 29.57 -43.82
C LYS A 226 26.62 30.34 -45.11
N CYS A 227 25.46 31.02 -44.96
CA CYS A 227 25.15 32.44 -45.33
C CYS A 227 24.27 32.68 -46.58
N GLY A 228 23.44 33.74 -46.55
CA GLY A 228 22.94 34.40 -47.76
C GLY A 228 21.41 34.56 -47.94
N SER A 229 20.91 35.73 -47.51
CA SER A 229 19.83 36.53 -48.14
C SER A 229 19.94 36.67 -49.68
N SER A 230 18.94 37.09 -50.49
CA SER A 230 17.49 37.37 -50.37
C SER A 230 16.92 37.92 -51.71
N SER A 231 15.60 37.83 -51.96
CA SER A 231 14.83 38.52 -53.07
C SER A 231 15.27 38.18 -54.53
N SER A 232 14.56 38.45 -55.65
CA SER A 232 13.29 39.15 -56.00
C SER A 232 12.72 38.48 -57.29
N ALA A 233 11.41 38.26 -57.54
CA ALA A 233 10.26 39.14 -57.81
C ALA A 233 9.95 39.45 -59.31
N ARG A 234 8.64 39.42 -59.66
CA ARG A 234 7.96 39.74 -60.97
C ARG A 234 8.06 38.65 -62.06
N VAL A 235 7.01 38.14 -62.74
CA VAL A 235 5.70 38.63 -63.28
C VAL A 235 5.76 39.03 -64.76
N TRP A 236 4.97 38.35 -65.61
CA TRP A 236 4.31 38.88 -66.82
C TRP A 236 3.03 38.07 -67.18
N ARG A 237 2.16 38.66 -68.02
CA ARG A 237 0.90 38.10 -68.59
C ARG A 237 1.18 37.49 -70.00
N THR A 238 0.26 36.90 -70.81
CA THR A 238 -1.13 37.28 -71.15
C THR A 238 -1.91 36.17 -71.90
N VAL A 239 -3.24 36.32 -72.01
CA VAL A 239 -4.21 35.48 -72.78
C VAL A 239 -4.48 36.09 -74.18
N PRO A 240 -5.24 35.46 -75.12
CA PRO A 240 -6.70 35.75 -75.25
C PRO A 240 -7.63 34.67 -75.92
N GLY A 241 -8.97 34.86 -75.82
CA GLY A 241 -10.04 34.22 -76.64
C GLY A 241 -10.99 33.29 -75.85
N PHE A 242 -12.21 33.69 -75.44
CA PHE A 242 -13.51 33.78 -76.19
C PHE A 242 -14.07 32.39 -76.60
N GLN A 243 -15.37 32.04 -76.50
CA GLN A 243 -16.67 32.70 -76.18
C GLN A 243 -17.67 31.63 -75.62
N GLU A 244 -18.81 31.86 -74.95
CA GLU A 244 -19.43 33.08 -74.35
C GLU A 244 -20.10 32.75 -72.97
N THR A 245 -21.38 32.87 -72.55
CA THR A 245 -22.70 33.34 -73.10
C THR A 245 -23.63 33.86 -71.94
N PHE A 246 -24.97 33.70 -71.99
CA PHE A 246 -26.02 34.31 -71.11
C PHE A 246 -27.05 33.28 -70.58
N ASP A 247 -28.03 33.52 -69.67
CA ASP A 247 -28.74 34.77 -69.26
C ASP A 247 -29.22 34.76 -67.76
N MET A 248 -29.99 35.78 -67.32
CA MET A 248 -30.28 36.14 -65.92
C MET A 248 -31.73 36.68 -65.67
N THR A 249 -32.03 37.08 -64.42
CA THR A 249 -33.25 37.82 -63.95
C THR A 249 -34.52 36.98 -63.64
N ARG A 250 -35.49 37.34 -62.76
CA ARG A 250 -35.90 38.55 -61.95
C ARG A 250 -36.81 38.03 -60.77
N ILE A 251 -37.59 38.73 -59.90
CA ILE A 251 -38.12 40.11 -59.72
C ILE A 251 -38.56 40.38 -58.24
N ALA A 252 -38.41 41.62 -57.71
CA ALA A 252 -39.27 42.43 -56.77
C ALA A 252 -39.95 41.85 -55.46
N ARG A 253 -40.35 42.63 -54.40
CA ARG A 253 -40.26 44.08 -54.03
C ARG A 253 -40.65 44.39 -52.54
N ARG A 254 -40.31 45.63 -52.10
CA ARG A 254 -40.73 46.45 -50.90
C ARG A 254 -39.73 46.47 -49.71
N LEU A 255 -39.03 47.58 -49.34
CA LEU A 255 -39.39 48.98 -48.94
C LEU A 255 -39.82 49.05 -47.44
N LEU A 256 -39.34 49.91 -46.48
CA LEU A 256 -38.46 51.13 -46.35
C LEU A 256 -37.94 51.20 -44.85
N LEU A 257 -37.30 52.21 -44.17
CA LEU A 257 -36.81 53.61 -44.37
C LEU A 257 -35.85 54.04 -43.18
N THR A 258 -34.81 54.89 -43.39
CA THR A 258 -34.10 55.78 -42.39
C THR A 258 -33.39 55.16 -41.15
N SER A 259 -32.39 55.73 -40.45
CA SER A 259 -31.52 56.96 -40.52
C SER A 259 -30.43 56.93 -39.41
N LEU A 260 -29.34 57.73 -39.32
CA LEU A 260 -28.46 58.50 -40.24
C LEU A 260 -27.24 59.04 -39.42
N VAL A 261 -26.01 59.06 -39.99
CA VAL A 261 -24.84 59.93 -39.62
C VAL A 261 -24.19 59.71 -38.23
N GLY A 262 -22.87 59.89 -38.02
CA GLY A 262 -21.80 60.47 -38.87
C GLY A 262 -20.39 59.92 -38.60
N ALA A 263 -19.37 60.54 -39.21
CA ALA A 263 -18.01 59.99 -39.32
C ALA A 263 -16.89 61.02 -39.06
N SER A 264 -15.64 60.53 -39.00
CA SER A 264 -14.37 61.28 -38.88
C SER A 264 -14.17 61.97 -37.52
N SER A 265 -13.19 61.57 -36.70
CA SER A 265 -11.75 61.88 -36.90
C SER A 265 -10.88 61.12 -35.86
N LEU A 266 -9.55 60.96 -35.97
CA LEU A 266 -8.58 61.42 -36.98
C LEU A 266 -7.44 60.38 -37.24
N ILE A 267 -6.18 60.67 -36.89
CA ILE A 267 -4.95 59.89 -37.12
C ILE A 267 -4.13 59.79 -35.83
N GLY A 268 -3.44 58.67 -35.60
CA GLY A 268 -2.07 58.72 -35.09
C GLY A 268 -1.75 58.06 -33.74
N SER A 269 -1.53 56.74 -33.73
CA SER A 269 -0.43 56.12 -32.97
C SER A 269 -0.26 54.66 -33.39
N GLY A 270 0.99 54.18 -33.40
CA GLY A 270 1.31 52.80 -33.76
C GLY A 270 1.02 51.87 -32.59
N ALA A 271 -0.17 51.29 -32.52
CA ALA A 271 -0.42 50.12 -31.68
C ALA A 271 0.35 48.93 -32.26
N SER A 272 1.49 48.59 -31.67
CA SER A 272 2.13 47.30 -31.91
C SER A 272 1.11 46.19 -31.69
N LEU A 273 1.04 45.24 -32.62
CA LEU A 273 0.42 43.94 -32.36
C LEU A 273 1.29 43.18 -31.36
N PHE A 274 1.18 43.56 -30.09
CA PHE A 274 1.54 42.67 -28.99
C PHE A 274 0.75 41.39 -29.21
N ALA A 275 1.47 40.28 -29.39
CA ALA A 275 0.84 38.96 -29.33
C ALA A 275 0.10 38.88 -27.99
N ASP A 276 -1.18 38.50 -28.02
CA ASP A 276 -2.02 38.41 -26.84
C ASP A 276 -1.37 37.42 -25.86
N SER A 277 -0.67 37.97 -24.86
CA SER A 277 0.22 37.20 -23.99
C SER A 277 -0.66 36.41 -23.05
N ALA A 278 -0.95 35.17 -23.46
CA ALA A 278 -1.90 34.27 -22.82
C ALA A 278 -1.80 34.40 -21.30
N ARG A 279 -2.89 34.88 -20.69
CA ARG A 279 -2.95 35.21 -19.26
C ARG A 279 -2.35 34.05 -18.45
N PRO A 280 -1.51 34.30 -17.44
CA PRO A 280 -0.94 33.23 -16.62
C PRO A 280 -2.05 32.29 -16.15
N VAL A 281 -2.02 31.06 -16.64
CA VAL A 281 -2.98 30.05 -16.23
C VAL A 281 -2.48 29.51 -14.88
N PRO A 282 -3.30 29.53 -13.81
CA PRO A 282 -2.92 28.94 -12.54
C PRO A 282 -2.52 27.47 -12.69
N ARG A 283 -1.80 26.96 -11.69
CA ARG A 283 -1.33 25.56 -11.61
C ARG A 283 -2.40 24.56 -12.04
N GLN A 284 -2.02 23.66 -12.94
CA GLN A 284 -2.88 22.59 -13.45
C GLN A 284 -2.36 21.25 -12.95
N HIS A 285 -3.23 20.41 -12.41
CA HIS A 285 -2.94 19.00 -12.18
C HIS A 285 -3.69 18.18 -13.24
N LEU A 286 -2.97 17.35 -13.98
CA LEU A 286 -3.52 16.46 -15.02
C LEU A 286 -3.32 15.00 -14.56
N PRO A 287 -4.36 14.34 -14.03
CA PRO A 287 -4.23 12.98 -13.50
C PRO A 287 -3.86 11.97 -14.59
N LEU A 288 -2.71 11.31 -14.46
CA LEU A 288 -2.28 10.22 -15.35
C LEU A 288 -2.73 8.88 -14.75
N LEU A 289 -4.03 8.75 -14.51
CA LEU A 289 -4.58 7.55 -13.85
C LEU A 289 -4.96 6.46 -14.85
N ASN A 290 -5.42 6.82 -16.05
CA ASN A 290 -6.09 5.86 -16.94
C ASN A 290 -5.30 5.53 -18.22
N GLY A 291 -5.54 4.34 -18.77
CA GLY A 291 -5.17 3.98 -20.14
C GLY A 291 -3.67 3.83 -20.44
N TRP A 292 -2.85 3.62 -19.40
CA TRP A 292 -1.44 3.27 -19.56
C TRP A 292 -1.28 1.99 -20.36
N ARG A 293 -0.22 1.89 -21.16
CA ARG A 293 0.25 0.63 -21.75
C ARG A 293 1.22 -0.03 -20.76
N PHE A 294 1.06 -1.31 -20.48
CA PHE A 294 1.93 -2.05 -19.56
C PHE A 294 2.43 -3.37 -20.17
N TYR A 295 3.67 -3.71 -19.83
CA TYR A 295 4.29 -5.01 -20.09
C TYR A 295 4.97 -5.50 -18.81
N ARG A 296 4.62 -6.71 -18.35
CA ARG A 296 5.38 -7.42 -17.31
C ARG A 296 6.61 -7.99 -17.99
N GLY A 297 7.80 -7.73 -17.44
CA GLY A 297 9.09 -8.22 -17.91
C GLY A 297 10.04 -7.14 -18.41
N GLU A 298 11.27 -7.55 -18.73
CA GLU A 298 12.30 -6.64 -19.24
C GLU A 298 12.19 -6.48 -20.76
N LEU A 299 12.38 -5.25 -21.28
CA LEU A 299 12.35 -4.96 -22.71
C LEU A 299 13.37 -3.86 -23.06
N PRO A 300 14.56 -4.24 -23.57
CA PRO A 300 15.54 -3.27 -24.06
C PRO A 300 14.96 -2.37 -25.16
N GLY A 301 15.14 -1.06 -25.05
CA GLY A 301 14.60 -0.08 -26.00
C GLY A 301 13.17 0.37 -25.70
N ALA A 302 12.50 -0.14 -24.66
CA ALA A 302 11.15 0.27 -24.28
C ALA A 302 11.05 1.71 -23.73
N GLU A 303 12.18 2.38 -23.49
CA GLU A 303 12.26 3.82 -23.26
C GLU A 303 12.09 4.66 -24.55
N GLN A 304 12.38 4.08 -25.73
CA GLN A 304 12.47 4.84 -26.98
C GLN A 304 11.11 5.32 -27.51
N PRO A 305 10.99 6.51 -28.11
CA PRO A 305 9.73 7.00 -28.66
C PRO A 305 9.15 6.09 -29.76
N SER A 306 10.04 5.53 -30.58
CA SER A 306 9.74 4.64 -31.71
C SER A 306 9.35 3.22 -31.30
N PHE A 307 9.47 2.84 -30.02
CA PHE A 307 9.14 1.50 -29.57
C PHE A 307 7.65 1.16 -29.79
N ASN A 308 7.39 0.01 -30.42
CA ASN A 308 6.04 -0.43 -30.76
C ASN A 308 5.34 -1.09 -29.56
N ASP A 309 4.70 -0.27 -28.75
CA ASP A 309 3.89 -0.65 -27.59
C ASP A 309 2.42 -0.99 -27.95
N GLN A 310 2.07 -1.24 -29.22
CA GLN A 310 0.68 -1.49 -29.63
C GLN A 310 0.08 -2.80 -29.10
N SER A 311 0.91 -3.82 -28.86
CA SER A 311 0.50 -5.12 -28.30
C SER A 311 0.42 -5.14 -26.77
N TRP A 312 0.86 -4.07 -26.09
CA TRP A 312 0.89 -4.00 -24.63
C TRP A 312 -0.53 -3.88 -24.06
N ARG A 313 -0.80 -4.57 -22.95
CA ARG A 313 -2.11 -4.51 -22.30
C ARG A 313 -2.36 -3.12 -21.71
N LYS A 314 -3.63 -2.70 -21.69
CA LYS A 314 -4.01 -1.43 -21.06
C LYS A 314 -4.28 -1.63 -19.58
N VAL A 315 -3.81 -0.70 -18.76
CA VAL A 315 -4.03 -0.66 -17.32
C VAL A 315 -4.39 0.76 -16.87
N ASP A 316 -5.01 0.85 -15.70
CA ASP A 316 -5.18 2.10 -14.96
C ASP A 316 -4.44 1.97 -13.64
N LEU A 317 -4.02 3.09 -13.07
CA LEU A 317 -3.43 3.22 -11.75
C LEU A 317 -4.53 3.48 -10.71
N PRO A 318 -4.35 3.10 -9.44
CA PRO A 318 -3.22 2.34 -8.90
C PRO A 318 -3.17 0.90 -9.45
N HIS A 319 -1.96 0.43 -9.77
CA HIS A 319 -1.71 -0.88 -10.40
C HIS A 319 -0.60 -1.65 -9.69
N ASP A 320 -0.96 -2.84 -9.20
CA ASP A 320 -0.04 -3.85 -8.68
C ASP A 320 -0.14 -5.11 -9.54
N TRP A 321 0.99 -5.55 -10.14
CA TRP A 321 1.02 -6.75 -10.97
C TRP A 321 1.31 -8.04 -10.18
N SER A 322 1.68 -7.93 -8.89
CA SER A 322 2.00 -9.09 -8.04
C SER A 322 0.74 -9.79 -7.48
N ILE A 323 -0.45 -9.28 -7.79
CA ILE A 323 -1.76 -9.97 -7.65
C ILE A 323 -2.33 -10.48 -8.99
N GLU A 324 -1.54 -10.47 -10.07
CA GLU A 324 -1.95 -11.01 -11.37
C GLU A 324 -1.32 -12.38 -11.64
N ASP A 325 -2.12 -13.23 -12.29
CA ASP A 325 -1.76 -14.60 -12.63
C ASP A 325 -0.40 -14.72 -13.31
N LEU A 326 0.40 -15.65 -12.79
CA LEU A 326 1.63 -16.05 -13.44
C LEU A 326 1.29 -16.92 -14.65
N PRO A 327 1.83 -16.61 -15.84
CA PRO A 327 1.71 -17.49 -17.00
C PRO A 327 2.44 -18.82 -16.72
N PRO A 328 2.06 -19.91 -17.41
CA PRO A 328 2.75 -21.20 -17.30
C PRO A 328 4.27 -21.05 -17.49
N ARG A 329 5.05 -21.81 -16.72
CA ARG A 329 6.50 -21.57 -16.57
C ARG A 329 7.30 -21.65 -17.87
N GLU A 330 6.87 -22.45 -18.85
CA GLU A 330 7.44 -22.51 -20.20
C GLU A 330 6.99 -21.35 -21.12
N GLN A 331 5.83 -20.75 -20.85
CA GLN A 331 5.16 -19.74 -21.68
C GLN A 331 5.43 -18.30 -21.21
N ASP A 332 6.15 -18.14 -20.11
CA ASP A 332 6.36 -16.86 -19.46
C ASP A 332 7.09 -15.85 -20.39
N PRO A 333 6.54 -14.64 -20.62
CA PRO A 333 7.14 -13.64 -21.50
C PRO A 333 8.30 -12.88 -20.81
N VAL A 334 8.38 -12.95 -19.49
CA VAL A 334 9.43 -12.34 -18.65
C VAL A 334 10.59 -13.30 -18.46
N PHE A 335 10.27 -14.55 -18.12
CA PHE A 335 11.21 -15.50 -17.55
C PHE A 335 11.53 -16.65 -18.51
N SER A 336 12.79 -17.09 -18.50
CA SER A 336 13.18 -18.39 -19.03
C SER A 336 13.62 -19.29 -17.88
N VAL A 337 12.78 -20.28 -17.56
CA VAL A 337 13.01 -21.19 -16.44
C VAL A 337 13.80 -22.40 -16.91
N LEU A 338 14.96 -22.62 -16.31
CA LEU A 338 15.85 -23.76 -16.59
C LEU A 338 15.85 -24.68 -15.37
N THR A 339 14.97 -25.69 -15.37
CA THR A 339 14.90 -26.69 -14.30
C THR A 339 16.10 -27.66 -14.42
N LEU A 340 17.10 -27.50 -13.55
CA LEU A 340 18.37 -28.26 -13.55
C LEU A 340 18.38 -29.50 -12.64
N VAL A 341 17.28 -29.74 -11.90
CA VAL A 341 17.06 -30.95 -11.11
C VAL A 341 15.61 -31.42 -11.30
N PRO A 342 15.34 -32.66 -11.73
CA PRO A 342 16.27 -33.80 -11.79
C PRO A 342 17.31 -33.76 -12.92
N GLY A 343 18.34 -34.59 -12.79
CA GLY A 343 19.33 -34.84 -13.85
C GLY A 343 20.69 -35.31 -13.33
N LYS A 344 21.62 -35.55 -14.26
CA LYS A 344 23.00 -35.92 -13.96
C LYS A 344 23.84 -34.71 -13.56
N TRP A 345 24.64 -34.89 -12.52
CA TRP A 345 25.60 -33.93 -12.00
C TRP A 345 26.94 -34.63 -11.68
N ARG A 346 28.03 -33.86 -11.64
CA ARG A 346 29.32 -34.25 -11.08
C ARG A 346 29.34 -33.92 -9.59
N PHE A 347 29.90 -34.79 -8.75
CA PHE A 347 29.98 -34.63 -7.29
C PHE A 347 31.41 -34.86 -6.79
N LYS A 348 31.83 -34.04 -5.81
CA LYS A 348 33.12 -34.20 -5.13
C LYS A 348 33.06 -33.67 -3.70
N VAL A 349 33.64 -34.42 -2.76
CA VAL A 349 33.84 -33.99 -1.37
C VAL A 349 35.10 -33.11 -1.28
N GLY A 350 35.03 -32.00 -0.56
CA GLY A 350 36.14 -31.07 -0.37
C GLY A 350 35.74 -29.60 -0.53
N ASP A 351 36.72 -28.71 -0.45
CA ASP A 351 36.50 -27.25 -0.36
C ASP A 351 37.55 -26.41 -1.12
N GLU A 352 37.96 -26.85 -2.32
CA GLU A 352 38.91 -26.09 -3.14
C GLU A 352 38.18 -24.94 -3.86
N ALA A 353 38.54 -23.69 -3.55
CA ALA A 353 37.88 -22.48 -4.08
C ALA A 353 37.90 -22.34 -5.62
N GLY A 354 38.79 -23.08 -6.31
CA GLY A 354 38.85 -23.12 -7.77
C GLY A 354 37.74 -23.96 -8.42
N TRP A 355 37.05 -24.84 -7.69
CA TRP A 355 36.03 -25.74 -8.28
C TRP A 355 34.77 -25.03 -8.79
N LYS A 356 34.62 -23.72 -8.56
CA LYS A 356 33.61 -22.87 -9.21
C LYS A 356 33.88 -22.57 -10.69
N GLU A 357 35.16 -22.61 -11.12
CA GLU A 357 35.57 -22.03 -12.40
C GLU A 357 35.13 -22.88 -13.59
N LYS A 358 34.76 -22.24 -14.72
CA LYS A 358 34.25 -22.93 -15.91
C LYS A 358 35.22 -23.98 -16.47
N GLN A 359 36.53 -23.67 -16.45
CA GLN A 359 37.59 -24.44 -17.11
C GLN A 359 38.15 -25.63 -16.30
N ILE A 360 37.57 -25.94 -15.12
CA ILE A 360 37.99 -27.09 -14.31
C ILE A 360 37.66 -28.40 -15.04
N ASP A 361 38.66 -29.29 -15.15
CA ASP A 361 38.42 -30.69 -15.49
C ASP A 361 37.70 -31.39 -14.33
N ASP A 362 36.43 -31.69 -14.53
CA ASP A 362 35.61 -32.47 -13.61
C ASP A 362 35.35 -33.91 -14.07
N SER A 363 36.05 -34.40 -15.11
CA SER A 363 35.89 -35.78 -15.62
C SER A 363 36.15 -36.86 -14.56
N GLY A 364 37.07 -36.60 -13.62
CA GLY A 364 37.37 -37.45 -12.48
C GLY A 364 36.43 -37.30 -11.27
N TRP A 365 35.34 -36.54 -11.38
CA TRP A 365 34.33 -36.40 -10.32
C TRP A 365 33.23 -37.47 -10.45
N VAL A 366 32.68 -37.90 -9.32
CA VAL A 366 31.63 -38.93 -9.24
C VAL A 366 30.39 -38.46 -10.02
N GLU A 367 29.83 -39.31 -10.88
CA GLU A 367 28.56 -38.99 -11.54
C GLU A 367 27.38 -39.38 -10.64
N VAL A 368 26.52 -38.42 -10.33
CA VAL A 368 25.37 -38.60 -9.45
C VAL A 368 24.07 -38.20 -10.15
N GLN A 369 22.99 -38.91 -9.84
CA GLN A 369 21.67 -38.68 -10.39
C GLN A 369 20.80 -37.97 -9.34
N LEU A 370 20.65 -36.66 -9.48
CA LEU A 370 19.92 -35.83 -8.53
C LEU A 370 18.43 -35.74 -8.92
N PRO A 371 17.52 -35.53 -7.96
CA PRO A 371 17.77 -35.27 -6.54
C PRO A 371 18.10 -36.50 -5.70
N GLU A 372 19.10 -36.39 -4.83
CA GLU A 372 19.49 -37.42 -3.86
C GLU A 372 20.33 -36.81 -2.71
N PRO A 373 20.17 -37.24 -1.43
CA PRO A 373 21.05 -36.83 -0.33
C PRO A 373 22.49 -37.35 -0.45
N TRP A 374 23.46 -36.59 0.05
CA TRP A 374 24.88 -36.91 -0.13
C TRP A 374 25.32 -38.23 0.55
N SER A 375 24.59 -38.73 1.55
CA SER A 375 24.90 -40.03 2.17
C SER A 375 24.81 -41.22 1.21
N ARG A 376 24.18 -41.05 0.03
CA ARG A 376 24.04 -42.09 -0.98
C ARG A 376 25.20 -42.18 -1.97
N HIS A 377 26.02 -41.13 -2.06
CA HIS A 377 27.10 -41.02 -3.04
C HIS A 377 28.41 -40.42 -2.49
N ALA A 378 28.52 -40.20 -1.18
CA ALA A 378 29.77 -39.88 -0.48
C ALA A 378 30.35 -41.13 0.22
N ASP A 379 31.45 -41.66 -0.30
CA ASP A 379 32.16 -42.79 0.32
C ASP A 379 32.71 -42.41 1.70
N GLY A 380 32.13 -42.96 2.77
CA GLY A 380 32.75 -43.03 4.10
C GLY A 380 32.27 -42.03 5.16
N GLY A 381 31.21 -41.25 4.96
CA GLY A 381 30.59 -40.49 6.06
C GLY A 381 29.74 -39.29 5.65
N SER A 382 29.45 -38.43 6.64
CA SER A 382 28.81 -37.12 6.44
C SER A 382 29.87 -36.04 6.18
N PRO A 383 30.12 -35.62 4.93
CA PRO A 383 31.07 -34.54 4.62
C PRO A 383 30.57 -33.19 5.18
N ASN A 384 31.51 -32.33 5.62
CA ASN A 384 31.17 -30.97 6.06
C ASN A 384 31.02 -29.99 4.88
N VAL A 385 31.67 -30.27 3.74
CA VAL A 385 31.57 -29.49 2.49
C VAL A 385 31.66 -30.42 1.29
N VAL A 386 30.81 -30.19 0.29
CA VAL A 386 30.80 -30.87 -1.01
C VAL A 386 30.59 -29.86 -2.14
N TRP A 387 30.84 -30.28 -3.37
CA TRP A 387 30.49 -29.55 -4.58
C TRP A 387 29.73 -30.42 -5.58
N TYR A 388 28.74 -29.80 -6.22
CA TYR A 388 28.01 -30.33 -7.36
C TYR A 388 28.29 -29.48 -8.61
N ARG A 389 28.56 -30.09 -9.77
CA ARG A 389 28.78 -29.39 -11.05
C ARG A 389 27.92 -29.96 -12.17
N ARG A 390 27.42 -29.11 -13.08
CA ARG A 390 26.62 -29.55 -14.25
C ARG A 390 26.75 -28.58 -15.43
N GLU A 391 26.94 -29.11 -16.64
CA GLU A 391 26.67 -28.36 -17.87
C GLU A 391 25.15 -28.14 -18.05
N PHE A 392 24.78 -26.92 -18.43
CA PHE A 392 23.45 -26.58 -18.91
C PHE A 392 23.54 -25.66 -20.15
N THR A 393 22.40 -25.35 -20.74
CA THR A 393 22.32 -24.48 -21.92
C THR A 393 21.17 -23.51 -21.77
N VAL A 394 21.47 -22.22 -21.94
CA VAL A 394 20.46 -21.17 -22.05
C VAL A 394 20.00 -21.15 -23.51
N PRO A 395 18.72 -21.47 -23.81
CA PRO A 395 18.24 -21.59 -25.19
C PRO A 395 18.03 -20.22 -25.84
N ALA A 396 18.02 -20.16 -27.18
CA ALA A 396 17.76 -18.91 -27.90
C ALA A 396 16.38 -18.28 -27.59
N SER A 397 15.40 -19.09 -27.16
CA SER A 397 14.09 -18.63 -26.67
C SER A 397 14.13 -17.88 -25.32
N ALA A 398 15.30 -17.82 -24.67
CA ALA A 398 15.57 -16.99 -23.50
C ALA A 398 16.06 -15.58 -23.86
N ALA A 399 16.36 -15.29 -25.13
CA ALA A 399 16.87 -13.97 -25.53
C ALA A 399 15.87 -12.86 -25.18
N GLY A 400 16.32 -11.84 -24.44
CA GLY A 400 15.48 -10.76 -23.93
C GLY A 400 14.67 -11.10 -22.66
N LYS A 401 14.68 -12.36 -22.21
CA LYS A 401 14.05 -12.80 -20.97
C LYS A 401 15.05 -12.85 -19.81
N THR A 402 14.54 -12.74 -18.58
CA THR A 402 15.30 -12.98 -17.36
C THR A 402 15.44 -14.49 -17.12
N VAL A 403 16.66 -15.01 -16.98
CA VAL A 403 16.91 -16.46 -16.86
C VAL A 403 16.93 -16.89 -15.39
N MET A 404 16.18 -17.94 -15.07
CA MET A 404 16.05 -18.52 -13.73
C MET A 404 16.55 -19.96 -13.74
N ALA A 405 17.66 -20.26 -13.06
CA ALA A 405 18.22 -21.61 -12.96
C ALA A 405 17.74 -22.30 -11.68
N GLU A 406 16.89 -23.33 -11.82
CA GLU A 406 16.32 -24.04 -10.67
C GLU A 406 17.15 -25.28 -10.32
N VAL A 407 17.71 -25.30 -9.12
CA VAL A 407 18.56 -26.41 -8.64
C VAL A 407 17.81 -27.34 -7.67
N GLY A 408 16.55 -27.02 -7.34
CA GLY A 408 15.74 -27.85 -6.44
C GLY A 408 16.13 -27.70 -4.97
N ARG A 409 15.61 -28.57 -4.09
CA ARG A 409 15.85 -28.50 -2.64
C ARG A 409 17.32 -28.76 -2.33
N ILE A 410 18.02 -27.75 -1.81
CA ILE A 410 19.36 -27.94 -1.21
C ILE A 410 19.24 -27.92 0.31
N ASN A 411 19.58 -29.04 0.95
CA ASN A 411 19.73 -29.13 2.40
C ASN A 411 21.10 -28.56 2.81
N ASP A 412 21.14 -27.94 4.00
CA ASP A 412 22.25 -27.11 4.50
C ASP A 412 22.53 -25.82 3.69
N GLU A 413 23.64 -25.13 3.99
CA GLU A 413 24.07 -23.86 3.40
C GLU A 413 24.66 -24.09 1.99
N ASP A 414 24.39 -23.21 1.02
CA ASP A 414 24.90 -23.34 -0.35
C ASP A 414 25.59 -22.08 -0.88
N GLN A 415 26.48 -22.23 -1.86
CA GLN A 415 26.99 -21.14 -2.69
C GLN A 415 27.03 -21.60 -4.15
N ALA A 416 26.24 -20.96 -5.00
CA ALA A 416 26.14 -21.28 -6.41
C ALA A 416 26.91 -20.28 -7.27
N TYR A 417 27.57 -20.80 -8.29
CA TYR A 417 28.35 -20.06 -9.28
C TYR A 417 27.94 -20.55 -10.68
N VAL A 418 27.87 -19.62 -11.64
CA VAL A 418 27.73 -19.95 -13.06
C VAL A 418 28.95 -19.40 -13.78
N ASP A 419 29.69 -20.28 -14.44
CA ASP A 419 30.95 -20.00 -15.14
C ASP A 419 32.05 -19.34 -14.27
N GLY A 420 31.99 -19.50 -12.95
CA GLY A 420 32.89 -18.88 -11.96
C GLY A 420 32.35 -17.60 -11.32
N GLU A 421 31.44 -16.89 -12.00
CA GLU A 421 30.69 -15.75 -11.44
C GLU A 421 29.66 -16.24 -10.41
N LYS A 422 29.55 -15.61 -9.23
CA LYS A 422 28.58 -16.01 -8.19
C LYS A 422 27.14 -15.76 -8.66
N ALA A 423 26.28 -16.76 -8.54
CA ALA A 423 24.86 -16.72 -8.93
C ALA A 423 23.90 -16.62 -7.72
N GLY A 424 24.36 -17.01 -6.54
CA GLY A 424 23.65 -16.82 -5.26
C GLY A 424 24.25 -17.66 -4.14
N GLU A 425 23.67 -17.61 -2.94
CA GLU A 425 24.03 -18.44 -1.79
C GLU A 425 22.93 -18.48 -0.75
N THR A 426 23.06 -19.35 0.25
CA THR A 426 22.38 -19.24 1.54
C THR A 426 23.39 -19.34 2.68
N GLN A 427 23.14 -18.62 3.78
CA GLN A 427 23.93 -18.64 5.00
C GLN A 427 23.00 -18.85 6.20
N GLY A 428 23.46 -19.56 7.24
CA GLY A 428 22.72 -19.73 8.50
C GLY A 428 22.29 -21.17 8.78
N ALA A 429 23.13 -21.92 9.49
CA ALA A 429 22.87 -23.29 9.90
C ALA A 429 21.68 -23.42 10.89
N TYR A 430 20.48 -23.72 10.35
CA TYR A 430 19.28 -24.12 11.11
C TYR A 430 18.97 -25.63 10.95
N TRP A 431 19.62 -26.43 11.79
CA TRP A 431 19.64 -27.91 11.84
C TRP A 431 18.30 -28.58 12.22
N ALA A 432 17.16 -27.90 12.03
CA ALA A 432 15.82 -28.40 12.37
C ALA A 432 14.70 -27.83 11.46
N ASN A 433 15.02 -27.30 10.27
CA ASN A 433 14.02 -26.67 9.40
C ASN A 433 13.38 -27.68 8.41
N PRO A 434 12.07 -28.00 8.50
CA PRO A 434 11.39 -28.86 7.51
C PRO A 434 11.27 -28.20 6.11
N ARG A 435 11.54 -26.89 6.01
CA ARG A 435 11.51 -26.09 4.77
C ARG A 435 12.90 -25.91 4.17
N ILE A 436 13.46 -27.03 3.74
CA ILE A 436 14.41 -27.01 2.62
C ILE A 436 13.70 -26.32 1.44
N LYS A 437 14.06 -25.08 1.08
CA LYS A 437 13.49 -24.36 -0.09
C LYS A 437 14.09 -24.94 -1.37
N PRO A 438 13.32 -25.13 -2.47
CA PRO A 438 13.89 -25.21 -3.81
C PRO A 438 14.72 -23.95 -4.09
N ARG A 439 15.97 -24.10 -4.53
CA ARG A 439 16.84 -22.99 -4.90
C ARG A 439 16.61 -22.63 -6.35
N VAL A 440 16.46 -21.33 -6.61
CA VAL A 440 16.37 -20.77 -7.96
C VAL A 440 17.26 -19.54 -8.01
N TYR A 441 18.29 -19.58 -8.86
CA TYR A 441 19.27 -18.50 -9.00
C TYR A 441 18.91 -17.64 -10.21
N LEU A 442 18.87 -16.32 -10.00
CA LEU A 442 18.58 -15.36 -11.06
C LEU A 442 19.88 -15.07 -11.82
N LEU A 443 20.02 -15.64 -13.01
CA LEU A 443 21.24 -15.46 -13.80
C LEU A 443 21.29 -14.02 -14.34
N ARG A 444 22.43 -13.35 -14.19
CA ARG A 444 22.61 -11.94 -14.61
C ARG A 444 23.80 -11.80 -15.56
N GLY A 445 23.76 -10.79 -16.44
CA GLY A 445 24.86 -10.49 -17.36
C GLY A 445 25.27 -11.71 -18.21
N ASN A 446 26.55 -12.09 -18.16
CA ASN A 446 27.12 -13.20 -18.91
C ASN A 446 26.43 -14.55 -18.59
N GLN A 447 26.04 -14.77 -17.33
CA GLN A 447 25.39 -16.00 -16.86
C GLN A 447 24.05 -16.29 -17.58
N ALA A 448 23.38 -15.24 -18.07
CA ALA A 448 22.10 -15.32 -18.77
C ALA A 448 22.23 -15.20 -20.30
N SER A 449 23.45 -15.18 -20.85
CA SER A 449 23.66 -15.17 -22.29
C SER A 449 23.21 -16.48 -22.94
N VAL A 450 22.87 -16.47 -24.23
CA VAL A 450 22.45 -17.67 -24.96
C VAL A 450 23.68 -18.53 -25.27
N GLY A 451 23.76 -19.73 -24.70
CA GLY A 451 24.92 -20.60 -24.88
C GLY A 451 25.05 -21.71 -23.85
N LYS A 452 26.23 -22.36 -23.83
CA LYS A 452 26.63 -23.38 -22.86
C LYS A 452 27.25 -22.75 -21.61
N HIS A 453 26.79 -23.18 -20.44
CA HIS A 453 27.26 -22.71 -19.15
C HIS A 453 27.49 -23.89 -18.19
N VAL A 454 28.39 -23.72 -17.24
CA VAL A 454 28.59 -24.65 -16.12
C VAL A 454 28.03 -24.01 -14.86
N ILE A 455 27.11 -24.69 -14.18
CA ILE A 455 26.75 -24.35 -12.80
C ILE A 455 27.60 -25.19 -11.84
N ALA A 456 28.15 -24.55 -10.82
CA ALA A 456 28.89 -25.16 -9.73
C ALA A 456 28.28 -24.73 -8.39
N VAL A 457 27.83 -25.69 -7.58
CA VAL A 457 27.15 -25.43 -6.30
C VAL A 457 27.92 -26.11 -5.18
N ARG A 458 28.59 -25.29 -4.37
CA ARG A 458 29.17 -25.69 -3.10
C ARG A 458 28.07 -25.83 -2.07
N VAL A 459 28.07 -26.90 -1.28
CA VAL A 459 27.11 -27.10 -0.17
C VAL A 459 27.88 -27.44 1.10
N LYS A 460 27.59 -26.77 2.21
CA LYS A 460 28.31 -26.83 3.48
C LYS A 460 27.32 -27.08 4.62
N GLY A 461 27.54 -28.13 5.41
CA GLY A 461 26.52 -28.65 6.31
C GLY A 461 26.99 -29.69 7.31
N LYS A 462 26.02 -30.35 7.97
CA LYS A 462 26.27 -31.49 8.87
C LYS A 462 25.12 -32.49 8.85
N GLY A 463 25.44 -33.78 8.66
CA GLY A 463 24.46 -34.86 8.62
C GLY A 463 24.25 -35.38 7.20
N ASP A 464 23.00 -35.47 6.77
CA ASP A 464 22.62 -35.91 5.43
C ASP A 464 22.07 -34.73 4.61
N GLY A 465 22.95 -34.10 3.85
CA GLY A 465 22.73 -32.83 3.17
C GLY A 465 22.64 -32.95 1.65
N GLY A 466 22.86 -31.84 0.95
CA GLY A 466 22.97 -31.82 -0.51
C GLY A 466 21.65 -31.60 -1.23
N ILE A 467 21.54 -32.03 -2.49
CA ILE A 467 20.44 -31.63 -3.38
C ILE A 467 19.31 -32.69 -3.38
N VAL A 468 18.46 -32.62 -2.35
CA VAL A 468 17.57 -33.71 -1.89
C VAL A 468 16.17 -33.78 -2.54
N ALA A 469 15.72 -32.79 -3.33
CA ALA A 469 14.47 -32.88 -4.10
C ALA A 469 14.45 -31.97 -5.34
N GLY A 470 13.55 -32.24 -6.29
CA GLY A 470 13.30 -31.35 -7.43
C GLY A 470 12.41 -30.15 -7.07
N VAL A 471 11.99 -29.41 -8.11
CA VAL A 471 11.01 -28.31 -7.98
C VAL A 471 9.60 -28.87 -8.03
N SER A 472 8.79 -28.61 -6.99
CA SER A 472 7.34 -28.81 -7.07
C SER A 472 6.70 -27.61 -7.76
N ARG A 473 5.83 -27.86 -8.75
CA ARG A 473 5.17 -26.82 -9.55
C ARG A 473 3.68 -26.76 -9.20
N PRO A 474 3.10 -25.58 -8.91
CA PRO A 474 1.65 -25.40 -8.88
C PRO A 474 1.02 -25.84 -10.22
N SER A 475 -0.16 -26.47 -10.17
CA SER A 475 -0.80 -27.07 -11.35
C SER A 475 -1.86 -26.17 -12.01
N GLY A 476 -1.76 -24.85 -11.83
CA GLY A 476 -2.68 -23.86 -12.37
C GLY A 476 -2.13 -22.43 -12.27
N PRO A 477 -2.78 -21.44 -12.90
CA PRO A 477 -2.44 -20.04 -12.72
C PRO A 477 -2.69 -19.61 -11.26
N SER A 478 -1.76 -18.85 -10.72
CA SER A 478 -1.89 -18.13 -9.46
C SER A 478 -0.93 -16.94 -9.48
N PRO A 479 -1.23 -15.82 -8.79
CA PRO A 479 -0.24 -14.76 -8.55
C PRO A 479 0.91 -15.19 -7.61
N LEU A 480 0.74 -16.29 -6.87
CA LEU A 480 1.69 -16.78 -5.87
C LEU A 480 2.41 -18.05 -6.37
N ASP A 481 3.74 -18.10 -6.28
CA ASP A 481 4.53 -19.29 -6.65
C ASP A 481 5.74 -19.45 -5.69
N PRO A 482 5.76 -20.51 -4.86
CA PRO A 482 6.81 -20.73 -3.85
C PRO A 482 8.17 -21.12 -4.42
N GLY A 483 8.27 -21.33 -5.74
CA GLY A 483 9.52 -21.50 -6.49
C GLY A 483 9.83 -20.34 -7.47
N ARG A 484 9.14 -19.20 -7.36
CA ARG A 484 9.48 -17.94 -8.07
C ARG A 484 9.59 -16.72 -7.16
N SER A 485 8.88 -16.73 -6.03
CA SER A 485 8.96 -15.67 -5.03
C SER A 485 10.35 -15.64 -4.39
N GLY A 486 11.02 -14.49 -4.44
CA GLY A 486 12.28 -14.28 -3.72
C GLY A 486 12.04 -14.33 -2.21
N GLY A 487 11.37 -13.31 -1.67
CA GLY A 487 11.04 -13.20 -0.24
C GLY A 487 10.17 -14.34 0.33
N GLY A 488 9.58 -15.19 -0.52
CA GLY A 488 8.88 -16.41 -0.09
C GLY A 488 7.82 -16.14 0.98
N MET A 489 7.95 -16.76 2.16
CA MET A 489 7.03 -16.58 3.29
C MET A 489 6.97 -15.13 3.79
N GLY A 490 8.04 -14.35 3.64
CA GLY A 490 8.05 -12.92 3.94
C GLY A 490 7.22 -12.13 2.93
N ALA A 491 7.45 -12.32 1.63
CA ALA A 491 6.68 -11.67 0.57
C ALA A 491 5.30 -12.29 0.28
N GLY A 492 4.78 -13.16 1.15
CA GLY A 492 3.47 -13.83 0.99
C GLY A 492 3.41 -14.74 -0.26
N TYR A 493 4.56 -15.27 -0.68
CA TYR A 493 4.78 -16.04 -1.91
C TYR A 493 4.49 -15.30 -3.22
N SER A 494 4.33 -13.97 -3.16
CA SER A 494 4.14 -13.13 -4.35
C SER A 494 5.40 -13.00 -5.22
N VAL A 495 5.21 -12.66 -6.49
CA VAL A 495 6.29 -12.55 -7.48
C VAL A 495 6.31 -11.16 -8.10
N GLY A 496 7.43 -10.46 -7.98
CA GLY A 496 7.69 -9.16 -8.60
C GLY A 496 8.11 -9.29 -10.07
N GLY A 497 9.36 -8.92 -10.35
CA GLY A 497 9.99 -8.86 -11.68
C GLY A 497 10.35 -7.44 -12.11
N THR A 498 10.74 -7.27 -13.38
CA THR A 498 10.65 -5.97 -14.05
C THR A 498 9.20 -5.74 -14.53
N GLY A 499 8.72 -4.51 -14.51
CA GLY A 499 7.53 -4.07 -15.23
C GLY A 499 7.78 -2.73 -15.93
N TRP A 500 7.31 -2.62 -17.17
CA TRP A 500 7.35 -1.37 -17.95
C TRP A 500 5.95 -0.80 -18.14
N TYR A 501 5.83 0.51 -17.97
CA TYR A 501 4.64 1.31 -18.25
C TYR A 501 4.96 2.39 -19.29
N ARG A 502 4.04 2.67 -20.21
CA ARG A 502 4.12 3.77 -21.18
C ARG A 502 2.82 4.56 -21.24
N GLN A 503 2.90 5.89 -21.10
CA GLN A 503 1.78 6.81 -21.22
C GLN A 503 2.04 7.81 -22.35
N ARG A 504 0.99 8.16 -23.10
CA ARG A 504 1.06 9.09 -24.23
C ARG A 504 0.18 10.29 -23.94
N PHE A 505 0.76 11.49 -23.96
CA PHE A 505 0.05 12.74 -23.66
C PHE A 505 0.44 13.84 -24.64
N VAL A 506 -0.44 14.82 -24.84
CA VAL A 506 -0.21 16.00 -25.67
C VAL A 506 -0.42 17.23 -24.80
N LEU A 507 0.49 18.20 -24.88
CA LEU A 507 0.34 19.48 -24.21
C LEU A 507 0.04 20.59 -25.24
N PRO A 508 -0.78 21.59 -24.87
CA PRO A 508 -0.95 22.81 -25.67
C PRO A 508 0.34 23.66 -25.61
N ALA A 509 0.33 24.81 -26.30
CA ALA A 509 1.36 25.82 -26.08
C ALA A 509 1.27 26.33 -24.63
N LEU A 510 2.39 26.28 -23.90
CA LEU A 510 2.50 26.77 -22.53
C LEU A 510 3.06 28.20 -22.52
N ALA A 511 2.87 28.92 -21.40
CA ALA A 511 3.46 30.24 -21.22
C ALA A 511 5.00 30.15 -21.13
N ALA A 512 5.69 31.22 -21.51
CA ALA A 512 7.15 31.27 -21.46
C ALA A 512 7.65 31.08 -20.01
N GLY A 513 8.56 30.13 -19.81
CA GLY A 513 9.09 29.77 -18.49
C GLY A 513 8.18 28.89 -17.63
N SER A 514 7.00 28.48 -18.10
CA SER A 514 6.22 27.43 -17.44
C SER A 514 7.04 26.15 -17.27
N ARG A 515 6.81 25.45 -16.16
CA ARG A 515 7.38 24.11 -15.90
C ARG A 515 6.31 23.04 -15.98
N VAL A 516 6.75 21.83 -16.32
CA VAL A 516 5.94 20.61 -16.28
C VAL A 516 6.70 19.58 -15.46
N ARG A 517 6.00 18.95 -14.52
CA ARG A 517 6.54 17.89 -13.66
C ARG A 517 5.66 16.68 -13.71
N VAL A 518 6.23 15.51 -13.44
CA VAL A 518 5.47 14.31 -13.07
C VAL A 518 5.65 14.03 -11.59
N PHE A 519 4.55 13.77 -10.90
CA PHE A 519 4.48 13.37 -9.50
C PHE A 519 4.02 11.92 -9.41
N PHE A 520 4.71 11.13 -8.60
CA PHE A 520 4.36 9.77 -8.20
C PHE A 520 4.15 9.77 -6.68
N ASP A 521 3.04 9.25 -6.17
CA ASP A 521 2.83 9.14 -4.70
C ASP A 521 3.51 7.89 -4.09
N GLY A 522 3.93 6.95 -4.94
CA GLY A 522 4.67 5.73 -4.57
C GLY A 522 4.82 4.78 -5.77
N SER A 523 5.90 4.01 -5.82
CA SER A 523 6.18 3.04 -6.89
C SER A 523 7.19 2.00 -6.41
N TYR A 524 6.75 0.75 -6.21
CA TYR A 524 7.59 -0.28 -5.60
C TYR A 524 8.21 -1.20 -6.66
N ASN A 525 9.54 -1.25 -6.83
CA ASN A 525 10.58 -0.31 -6.37
C ASN A 525 11.65 -0.13 -7.46
N GLU A 526 12.79 0.52 -7.15
CA GLU A 526 13.88 0.80 -8.12
C GLU A 526 13.37 1.40 -9.46
N THR A 527 12.56 2.46 -9.35
CA THR A 527 11.86 3.06 -10.49
C THR A 527 12.77 4.00 -11.28
N THR A 528 12.77 3.87 -12.62
CA THR A 528 13.44 4.79 -13.55
C THR A 528 12.42 5.35 -14.55
N VAL A 529 12.53 6.63 -14.90
CA VAL A 529 11.57 7.36 -15.74
C VAL A 529 12.29 8.03 -16.91
N TRP A 530 11.70 7.90 -18.10
CA TRP A 530 12.14 8.59 -19.33
C TRP A 530 11.00 9.39 -19.94
N LEU A 531 11.34 10.54 -20.51
CA LEU A 531 10.46 11.30 -21.39
C LEU A 531 11.09 11.36 -22.78
N ASN A 532 10.34 10.90 -23.79
CA ASN A 532 10.75 10.92 -25.19
C ASN A 532 12.14 10.27 -25.46
N GLY A 533 12.47 9.19 -24.72
CA GLY A 533 13.74 8.46 -24.81
C GLY A 533 14.88 9.01 -23.95
N ALA A 534 14.74 10.21 -23.38
CA ALA A 534 15.71 10.78 -22.44
C ALA A 534 15.35 10.43 -20.99
N GLU A 535 16.31 9.98 -20.19
CA GLU A 535 16.08 9.70 -18.78
C GLU A 535 15.88 11.01 -18.01
N VAL A 536 14.80 11.11 -17.22
CA VAL A 536 14.45 12.30 -16.41
C VAL A 536 14.63 12.08 -14.91
N GLY A 537 14.86 10.83 -14.47
CA GLY A 537 15.31 10.52 -13.12
C GLY A 537 14.88 9.15 -12.60
N ARG A 538 15.21 8.91 -11.32
CA ARG A 538 15.01 7.64 -10.61
C ARG A 538 14.45 7.85 -9.20
N ASN A 539 13.82 6.83 -8.64
CA ASN A 539 13.54 6.72 -7.21
C ASN A 539 13.75 5.27 -6.76
N VAL A 540 14.57 5.07 -5.72
CA VAL A 540 14.97 3.72 -5.28
C VAL A 540 14.00 3.17 -4.23
N TYR A 541 13.71 3.95 -3.19
CA TYR A 541 12.77 3.55 -2.15
C TYR A 541 11.35 3.47 -2.72
N GLY A 542 10.63 2.39 -2.37
CA GLY A 542 9.34 2.08 -2.99
C GLY A 542 8.16 2.92 -2.47
N TYR A 543 8.28 3.42 -1.23
CA TYR A 543 7.17 3.95 -0.45
C TYR A 543 7.09 5.48 -0.39
N THR A 544 8.14 6.19 -0.76
CA THR A 544 8.16 7.65 -0.77
C THR A 544 7.55 8.24 -2.04
N PRO A 545 6.90 9.41 -1.93
CA PRO A 545 6.48 10.16 -3.10
C PRO A 545 7.70 10.78 -3.79
N PHE A 546 7.66 10.97 -5.10
CA PHE A 546 8.74 11.66 -5.81
C PHE A 546 8.24 12.49 -6.99
N VAL A 547 9.00 13.53 -7.30
CA VAL A 547 8.72 14.49 -8.37
C VAL A 547 9.92 14.59 -9.31
N LEU A 548 9.67 14.62 -10.62
CA LEU A 548 10.68 14.80 -11.66
C LEU A 548 10.26 15.95 -12.60
N ASP A 549 11.21 16.82 -12.93
CA ASP A 549 10.98 17.91 -13.89
C ASP A 549 11.11 17.38 -15.32
N LEU A 550 10.09 17.65 -16.14
CA LEU A 550 9.99 17.18 -17.52
C LEU A 550 10.32 18.27 -18.54
N THR A 551 10.45 19.53 -18.10
CA THR A 551 10.34 20.73 -18.94
C THR A 551 11.36 20.76 -20.08
N SER A 552 12.58 20.30 -19.85
CA SER A 552 13.67 20.26 -20.84
C SER A 552 13.52 19.20 -21.93
N ASN A 553 12.61 18.24 -21.76
CA ASN A 553 12.52 17.03 -22.58
C ASN A 553 11.16 16.88 -23.29
N LEU A 554 10.29 17.89 -23.18
CA LEU A 554 9.00 17.96 -23.87
C LEU A 554 9.17 18.08 -25.39
N SER A 555 8.33 17.35 -26.13
CA SER A 555 8.08 17.58 -27.54
C SER A 555 7.37 18.93 -27.75
N PRO A 556 7.52 19.59 -28.93
CA PRO A 556 6.82 20.83 -29.25
C PRO A 556 5.31 20.78 -29.04
N ALA A 557 4.71 21.93 -28.77
CA ALA A 557 3.27 22.07 -28.52
C ALA A 557 2.40 21.38 -29.58
N GLY A 558 1.38 20.63 -29.13
CA GLY A 558 0.50 19.83 -29.98
C GLY A 558 1.08 18.47 -30.45
N GLN A 559 2.36 18.17 -30.19
CA GLN A 559 2.96 16.86 -30.49
C GLN A 559 2.79 15.87 -29.33
N SER A 560 2.81 14.57 -29.65
CA SER A 560 2.77 13.51 -28.64
C SER A 560 4.08 13.46 -27.87
N ASN A 561 3.95 13.54 -26.54
CA ASN A 561 4.96 13.12 -25.60
C ASN A 561 4.74 11.65 -25.22
N ILE A 562 5.81 10.95 -24.85
CA ILE A 562 5.81 9.56 -24.39
C ILE A 562 6.58 9.49 -23.08
N LEU A 563 5.87 9.25 -21.99
CA LEU A 563 6.45 8.95 -20.69
C LEU A 563 6.61 7.43 -20.59
N ALA A 564 7.83 6.95 -20.40
CA ALA A 564 8.13 5.55 -20.15
C ALA A 564 8.65 5.39 -18.70
N VAL A 565 8.21 4.34 -18.01
CA VAL A 565 8.59 4.05 -16.63
C VAL A 565 8.94 2.57 -16.53
N ARG A 566 10.10 2.27 -15.95
CA ARG A 566 10.55 0.91 -15.62
C ARG A 566 10.60 0.80 -14.10
N VAL A 567 10.00 -0.26 -13.57
CA VAL A 567 9.97 -0.59 -12.13
C VAL A 567 10.57 -1.98 -11.97
N VAL A 568 11.41 -2.18 -10.96
CA VAL A 568 12.24 -3.39 -10.82
C VAL A 568 12.17 -3.91 -9.37
N ASN A 569 11.38 -4.96 -9.15
CA ASN A 569 11.22 -5.60 -7.84
C ASN A 569 11.74 -7.05 -7.87
N PHE A 570 12.95 -7.26 -7.36
CA PHE A 570 13.59 -8.59 -7.26
C PHE A 570 14.22 -8.81 -5.88
N GLY A 571 14.33 -10.08 -5.49
CA GLY A 571 15.14 -10.51 -4.34
C GLY A 571 14.36 -10.80 -3.06
N GLU A 572 15.08 -10.84 -1.94
CA GLU A 572 14.52 -10.84 -0.58
C GLU A 572 14.67 -9.40 -0.04
N ASN A 573 13.71 -8.52 -0.37
CA ASN A 573 13.79 -7.05 -0.19
C ASN A 573 12.67 -6.42 0.68
N SER A 574 11.85 -7.27 1.30
CA SER A 574 10.88 -6.88 2.33
C SER A 574 10.51 -8.09 3.19
N ARG A 575 10.16 -7.85 4.46
CA ARG A 575 9.60 -8.87 5.35
C ARG A 575 8.13 -9.18 5.06
N TRP A 576 7.40 -8.25 4.43
CA TRP A 576 5.97 -8.36 4.13
C TRP A 576 5.71 -8.31 2.61
N TYR A 577 4.46 -8.43 2.18
CA TYR A 577 4.06 -8.21 0.79
C TYR A 577 4.26 -6.74 0.40
N SER A 578 5.24 -6.46 -0.46
CA SER A 578 5.49 -5.11 -0.99
C SER A 578 4.53 -4.73 -2.14
N GLY A 579 4.09 -5.70 -2.94
CA GLY A 579 3.47 -5.46 -4.24
C GLY A 579 4.49 -4.97 -5.27
N SER A 580 4.08 -4.79 -6.53
CA SER A 580 4.98 -4.32 -7.59
C SER A 580 4.32 -3.36 -8.58
N GLY A 581 4.98 -2.22 -8.81
CA GLY A 581 4.62 -1.25 -9.83
C GLY A 581 4.12 0.09 -9.31
N LEU A 582 3.39 0.79 -10.18
CA LEU A 582 2.75 2.08 -9.94
C LEU A 582 1.48 1.92 -9.07
N TYR A 583 1.68 1.48 -7.83
CA TYR A 583 0.62 1.11 -6.89
C TYR A 583 -0.09 2.31 -6.21
N ARG A 584 0.39 3.54 -6.46
CA ARG A 584 -0.25 4.80 -6.03
C ARG A 584 -0.49 5.75 -7.22
N PRO A 585 -1.29 6.83 -7.06
CA PRO A 585 -1.57 7.79 -8.13
C PRO A 585 -0.33 8.45 -8.76
N VAL A 586 -0.45 8.76 -10.05
CA VAL A 586 0.53 9.52 -10.85
C VAL A 586 -0.19 10.67 -11.55
N HIS A 587 0.41 11.87 -11.58
CA HIS A 587 -0.15 13.02 -12.29
C HIS A 587 0.94 13.94 -12.85
N LEU A 588 0.58 14.75 -13.85
CA LEU A 588 1.40 15.90 -14.24
C LEU A 588 0.97 17.14 -13.46
N GLU A 589 1.95 17.93 -13.03
CA GLU A 589 1.73 19.31 -12.59
C GLU A 589 2.29 20.26 -13.65
N ILE A 590 1.53 21.29 -14.02
CA ILE A 590 2.00 22.40 -14.86
C ILE A 590 1.96 23.66 -14.02
N THR A 591 3.09 24.33 -13.85
CA THR A 591 3.19 25.60 -13.10
C THR A 591 3.63 26.76 -14.00
N PRO A 592 3.28 28.02 -13.66
CA PRO A 592 3.87 29.22 -14.25
C PRO A 592 5.35 29.40 -13.86
N ALA A 593 6.00 30.39 -14.47
CA ALA A 593 7.43 30.69 -14.28
C ALA A 593 7.83 31.14 -12.86
N VAL A 594 6.87 31.57 -12.04
CA VAL A 594 7.05 31.80 -10.60
C VAL A 594 5.94 31.04 -9.87
N SER A 595 6.27 30.10 -9.00
CA SER A 595 5.28 29.20 -8.38
C SER A 595 5.70 28.76 -6.98
N VAL A 596 4.74 28.26 -6.19
CA VAL A 596 5.06 27.58 -4.92
C VAL A 596 5.73 26.24 -5.25
N ALA A 597 6.88 25.97 -4.62
CA ALA A 597 7.67 24.76 -4.87
C ALA A 597 6.89 23.47 -4.59
N PRO A 598 7.28 22.31 -5.16
CA PRO A 598 6.75 21.00 -4.79
C PRO A 598 6.78 20.78 -3.26
N TRP A 599 5.61 20.54 -2.67
CA TRP A 599 5.39 20.45 -1.21
C TRP A 599 5.92 21.65 -0.40
N GLY A 600 6.10 22.81 -1.04
CA GLY A 600 6.65 24.04 -0.48
C GLY A 600 5.73 24.80 0.48
N LEU A 601 4.51 24.29 0.73
CA LEU A 601 3.57 24.83 1.69
C LEU A 601 3.65 24.06 3.01
N ALA A 602 3.86 24.78 4.12
CA ALA A 602 3.68 24.26 5.47
C ALA A 602 2.69 25.14 6.26
N ILE A 603 1.59 24.54 6.71
CA ILE A 603 0.59 25.17 7.58
C ILE A 603 0.88 24.78 9.03
N THR A 604 0.93 25.77 9.92
CA THR A 604 1.14 25.58 11.37
C THR A 604 0.20 26.46 12.18
N THR A 605 -0.15 26.04 13.40
CA THR A 605 -1.11 26.75 14.27
C THR A 605 -0.50 27.10 15.65
N PRO A 606 0.62 27.86 15.70
CA PRO A 606 1.49 27.99 16.88
C PRO A 606 0.90 28.74 18.09
N ASP A 607 -0.18 29.50 17.91
CA ASP A 607 -0.96 30.12 19.00
C ASP A 607 -2.43 29.78 18.77
N SER A 608 -3.00 28.89 19.59
CA SER A 608 -4.37 28.39 19.43
C SER A 608 -5.05 28.24 20.79
N THR A 609 -6.13 28.98 20.99
CA THR A 609 -7.01 28.99 22.18
C THR A 609 -8.48 28.83 21.74
N ALA A 610 -9.42 28.77 22.68
CA ALA A 610 -10.85 28.71 22.36
C ALA A 610 -11.36 29.99 21.66
N GLU A 611 -10.67 31.12 21.83
CA GLU A 611 -11.04 32.43 21.29
C GLU A 611 -10.43 32.69 19.90
N ARG A 612 -9.21 32.19 19.65
CA ARG A 612 -8.48 32.42 18.38
C ARG A 612 -7.52 31.28 18.04
N ALA A 613 -7.23 31.11 16.75
CA ALA A 613 -6.03 30.43 16.28
C ALA A 613 -5.29 31.27 15.24
N VAL A 614 -4.00 31.52 15.50
CA VAL A 614 -3.08 32.11 14.52
C VAL A 614 -2.59 30.99 13.62
N VAL A 615 -3.08 30.97 12.39
CA VAL A 615 -2.63 30.05 11.34
C VAL A 615 -1.51 30.72 10.56
N ARG A 616 -0.37 30.04 10.45
CA ARG A 616 0.83 30.49 9.73
C ARG A 616 1.10 29.57 8.55
N ALA A 617 1.12 30.15 7.35
CA ALA A 617 1.58 29.48 6.13
C ALA A 617 3.02 29.92 5.82
N ALA A 618 3.94 28.95 5.84
CA ALA A 618 5.25 29.09 5.23
C ALA A 618 5.15 28.64 3.76
N VAL A 619 5.52 29.52 2.83
CA VAL A 619 5.31 29.33 1.38
C VAL A 619 6.65 29.48 0.65
N GLU A 620 7.28 28.36 0.33
CA GLU A 620 8.52 28.29 -0.45
C GLU A 620 8.23 28.59 -1.92
N LEU A 621 8.79 29.69 -2.43
CA LEU A 621 8.64 30.14 -3.81
C LEU A 621 9.85 29.73 -4.66
N GLU A 622 9.56 29.25 -5.85
CA GLU A 622 10.54 28.92 -6.89
C GLU A 622 10.37 29.85 -8.10
N ILE A 623 11.49 30.33 -8.63
CA ILE A 623 11.55 31.37 -9.65
C ILE A 623 12.34 30.86 -10.88
N GLY A 624 11.79 31.06 -12.08
CA GLY A 624 12.50 30.87 -13.34
C GLY A 624 13.60 31.90 -13.61
N GLN A 625 14.21 31.87 -14.80
CA GLN A 625 15.38 32.69 -15.12
C GLN A 625 15.12 34.21 -15.29
N SER A 626 13.86 34.66 -15.24
CA SER A 626 13.45 36.06 -15.40
C SER A 626 13.22 36.78 -14.07
N ARG A 627 14.04 37.80 -13.78
CA ARG A 627 13.91 38.71 -12.62
C ARG A 627 13.03 39.94 -12.95
N PRO A 628 12.67 40.74 -11.94
CA PRO A 628 11.76 40.40 -10.86
C PRO A 628 10.44 41.16 -11.04
N ALA A 629 9.38 40.70 -10.39
CA ALA A 629 8.14 41.46 -10.24
C ALA A 629 7.76 41.49 -8.76
N ASP A 630 7.12 42.56 -8.30
CA ASP A 630 6.58 42.60 -6.94
C ASP A 630 5.50 41.52 -6.82
N CYS A 631 5.67 40.62 -5.85
CA CYS A 631 4.71 39.56 -5.60
C CYS A 631 4.09 39.69 -4.20
N ARG A 632 2.87 39.17 -4.07
CA ARG A 632 2.13 39.13 -2.80
C ARG A 632 1.57 37.73 -2.64
N VAL A 633 1.91 37.07 -1.54
CA VAL A 633 1.28 35.81 -1.18
C VAL A 633 0.04 36.12 -0.34
N ARG A 634 -1.14 35.70 -0.81
CA ARG A 634 -2.40 35.76 -0.07
C ARG A 634 -2.75 34.36 0.45
N LEU A 635 -3.16 34.31 1.71
CA LEU A 635 -3.72 33.14 2.39
C LEU A 635 -5.20 33.42 2.66
N VAL A 636 -6.08 32.55 2.18
CA VAL A 636 -7.51 32.54 2.53
C VAL A 636 -7.82 31.21 3.19
N ILE A 637 -8.41 31.26 4.38
CA ILE A 637 -8.79 30.07 5.16
C ILE A 637 -10.30 29.93 5.09
N ARG A 638 -10.78 28.75 4.67
CA ARG A 638 -12.21 28.43 4.60
C ARG A 638 -12.64 27.38 5.61
N GLU A 639 -13.81 27.59 6.17
CA GLU A 639 -14.65 26.57 6.80
C GLU A 639 -15.05 25.47 5.79
N ALA A 640 -15.54 24.34 6.29
CA ALA A 640 -15.95 23.20 5.46
C ALA A 640 -17.16 23.49 4.53
N ASP A 641 -17.93 24.55 4.80
CA ASP A 641 -19.01 25.05 3.94
C ASP A 641 -18.52 26.05 2.85
N GLY A 642 -17.22 26.38 2.85
CA GLY A 642 -16.60 27.33 1.92
C GLY A 642 -16.58 28.79 2.39
N ALA A 643 -17.21 29.11 3.53
CA ALA A 643 -17.16 30.45 4.12
C ALA A 643 -15.73 30.82 4.54
N ILE A 644 -15.35 32.10 4.41
CA ILE A 644 -14.01 32.58 4.79
C ILE A 644 -13.96 32.72 6.32
N ALA A 645 -13.11 31.92 6.96
CA ALA A 645 -12.86 31.94 8.40
C ALA A 645 -11.83 33.01 8.79
N ALA A 646 -10.84 33.23 7.92
CA ALA A 646 -9.80 34.25 8.06
C ALA A 646 -9.08 34.48 6.72
N GLU A 647 -8.43 35.63 6.57
CA GLU A 647 -7.52 35.90 5.45
C GLU A 647 -6.29 36.70 5.93
N GLY A 648 -5.25 36.72 5.09
CA GLY A 648 -4.03 37.49 5.33
C GLY A 648 -3.15 37.54 4.08
N SER A 649 -2.20 38.48 4.03
CA SER A 649 -1.23 38.53 2.92
C SER A 649 0.09 39.16 3.35
N ALA A 650 1.19 38.72 2.74
CA ALA A 650 2.51 39.35 2.87
C ALA A 650 3.12 39.62 1.49
N ALA A 651 3.96 40.65 1.40
CA ALA A 651 4.81 40.87 0.24
C ALA A 651 5.91 39.79 0.18
N GLY A 652 6.24 39.32 -1.02
CA GLY A 652 7.38 38.45 -1.29
C GLY A 652 8.37 39.15 -2.21
N SER A 653 9.65 39.14 -1.83
CA SER A 653 10.71 39.68 -2.69
C SER A 653 11.20 38.58 -3.63
N LEU A 654 11.09 38.78 -4.95
CA LEU A 654 11.48 37.80 -5.98
C LEU A 654 12.99 37.86 -6.35
N ASP A 655 13.85 38.26 -5.42
CA ASP A 655 15.30 38.39 -5.65
C ASP A 655 16.00 37.04 -5.87
N ARG A 656 15.43 35.98 -5.25
CA ARG A 656 15.86 34.59 -5.29
C ARG A 656 14.74 33.69 -4.76
N SER A 657 14.78 32.39 -5.03
CA SER A 657 13.91 31.41 -4.38
C SER A 657 14.04 31.49 -2.85
N GLY A 658 12.92 31.31 -2.14
CA GLY A 658 12.87 31.47 -0.68
C GLY A 658 11.45 31.43 -0.11
N THR A 659 11.35 31.49 1.21
CA THR A 659 10.09 31.25 1.93
C THR A 659 9.42 32.54 2.39
N VAL A 660 8.22 32.83 1.86
CA VAL A 660 7.35 33.89 2.37
C VAL A 660 6.53 33.34 3.55
N GLN A 661 6.37 34.15 4.61
CA GLN A 661 5.54 33.81 5.76
C GLN A 661 4.27 34.65 5.74
N VAL A 662 3.10 34.01 5.78
CA VAL A 662 1.79 34.68 5.86
C VAL A 662 1.05 34.17 7.09
N THR A 663 0.41 35.06 7.84
CA THR A 663 -0.47 34.69 8.96
C THR A 663 -1.90 35.18 8.75
N ALA A 664 -2.86 34.37 9.17
CA ALA A 664 -4.27 34.72 9.25
C ALA A 664 -4.85 34.18 10.58
N THR A 665 -5.75 34.93 11.20
CA THR A 665 -6.26 34.59 12.55
C THR A 665 -7.72 34.16 12.47
N VAL A 666 -7.98 32.87 12.69
CA VAL A 666 -9.34 32.33 12.81
C VAL A 666 -9.87 32.67 14.20
N THR A 667 -11.07 33.27 14.28
CA THR A 667 -11.75 33.52 15.57
C THR A 667 -12.67 32.36 15.92
N LYS A 668 -12.71 31.97 17.20
CA LYS A 668 -13.46 30.80 17.71
C LYS A 668 -13.21 29.52 16.89
N PRO A 669 -11.94 29.09 16.75
CA PRO A 669 -11.57 27.99 15.86
C PRO A 669 -12.24 26.67 16.25
N LYS A 670 -12.69 25.91 15.25
CA LYS A 670 -13.15 24.53 15.43
C LYS A 670 -11.94 23.62 15.52
N PHE A 671 -11.67 23.07 16.70
CA PHE A 671 -10.52 22.21 16.93
C PHE A 671 -10.70 20.82 16.30
N TRP A 672 -9.69 20.37 15.57
CA TRP A 672 -9.60 19.00 15.06
C TRP A 672 -9.28 18.03 16.19
N SER A 673 -10.01 16.92 16.25
CA SER A 673 -9.72 15.78 17.14
C SER A 673 -10.29 14.48 16.57
N PRO A 674 -9.90 13.31 17.11
CA PRO A 674 -10.55 12.03 16.79
C PRO A 674 -12.05 11.96 17.06
N ALA A 675 -12.64 12.84 17.89
CA ALA A 675 -14.09 12.92 18.09
C ALA A 675 -14.75 14.01 17.22
N THR A 676 -13.97 15.00 16.79
CA THR A 676 -14.41 16.19 16.06
C THR A 676 -13.40 16.53 14.95
N PRO A 677 -13.38 15.81 13.81
CA PRO A 677 -12.41 16.03 12.74
C PRO A 677 -12.74 17.30 11.92
N ALA A 678 -12.69 18.46 12.57
CA ALA A 678 -12.92 19.76 11.96
C ALA A 678 -11.76 20.12 11.03
N LEU A 679 -12.03 20.18 9.72
CA LEU A 679 -11.05 20.54 8.70
C LEU A 679 -11.36 21.92 8.13
N TYR A 680 -10.28 22.67 7.92
CA TYR A 680 -10.25 23.94 7.20
C TYR A 680 -9.51 23.74 5.86
N LYS A 681 -9.85 24.55 4.87
CA LYS A 681 -9.11 24.62 3.60
C LYS A 681 -8.24 25.87 3.58
N ALA A 682 -6.93 25.71 3.49
CA ALA A 682 -6.01 26.81 3.22
C ALA A 682 -5.86 26.96 1.70
N GLU A 683 -6.34 28.08 1.15
CA GLU A 683 -6.11 28.49 -0.23
C GLU A 683 -4.96 29.51 -0.26
N VAL A 684 -3.90 29.19 -0.99
CA VAL A 684 -2.72 30.05 -1.14
C VAL A 684 -2.63 30.52 -2.57
N GLU A 685 -2.52 31.84 -2.74
CA GLU A 685 -2.41 32.51 -4.03
C GLU A 685 -1.13 33.34 -4.08
N LEU A 686 -0.35 33.13 -5.14
CA LEU A 686 0.75 34.02 -5.50
C LEU A 686 0.21 35.06 -6.48
N LEU A 687 0.09 36.31 -6.03
CA LEU A 687 -0.26 37.43 -6.89
C LEU A 687 1.02 38.08 -7.44
N VAL A 688 1.02 38.41 -8.73
CA VAL A 688 2.06 39.18 -9.42
C VAL A 688 1.36 40.30 -10.19
N ASN A 689 1.75 41.56 -9.97
CA ASN A 689 1.03 42.73 -10.49
C ASN A 689 -0.50 42.68 -10.18
N ASP A 690 -0.83 42.25 -8.96
CA ASP A 690 -2.20 41.98 -8.46
C ASP A 690 -3.05 40.98 -9.26
N GLN A 691 -2.46 40.23 -10.19
CA GLN A 691 -3.10 39.08 -10.86
C GLN A 691 -2.65 37.77 -10.20
N VAL A 692 -3.58 36.84 -9.96
CA VAL A 692 -3.26 35.49 -9.47
C VAL A 692 -2.45 34.76 -10.53
N HIS A 693 -1.18 34.48 -10.21
CA HIS A 693 -0.22 33.84 -11.09
C HIS A 693 -0.20 32.33 -10.83
N ASP A 694 -0.09 31.95 -9.56
CA ASP A 694 -0.19 30.56 -9.08
C ASP A 694 -1.22 30.46 -7.94
N ARG A 695 -1.87 29.31 -7.81
CA ARG A 695 -2.81 28.98 -6.73
C ARG A 695 -2.70 27.50 -6.41
N LEU A 696 -2.61 27.17 -5.13
CA LEU A 696 -2.80 25.83 -4.60
C LEU A 696 -3.71 25.86 -3.37
N SER A 697 -4.17 24.68 -2.94
CA SER A 697 -4.87 24.57 -1.66
C SER A 697 -4.63 23.24 -0.98
N THR A 698 -4.59 23.24 0.34
CA THR A 698 -4.48 22.04 1.18
C THR A 698 -5.58 22.04 2.24
N LEU A 699 -5.97 20.85 2.70
CA LEU A 699 -6.78 20.71 3.92
C LEU A 699 -5.83 20.73 5.13
N PHE A 700 -6.30 21.26 6.25
CA PHE A 700 -5.58 21.20 7.53
C PHE A 700 -6.58 21.21 8.69
N GLY A 701 -6.13 20.85 9.89
CA GLY A 701 -6.92 20.90 11.11
C GLY A 701 -6.22 21.75 12.17
N ILE A 702 -6.98 22.58 12.89
CA ILE A 702 -6.45 23.39 13.98
C ILE A 702 -6.39 22.50 15.22
N ARG A 703 -5.19 22.17 15.69
CA ARG A 703 -4.99 21.36 16.91
C ARG A 703 -3.66 21.66 17.60
N THR A 704 -3.64 21.61 18.93
CA THR A 704 -2.41 21.67 19.74
C THR A 704 -2.01 20.29 20.23
N LEU A 705 -0.70 20.04 20.26
CA LEU A 705 -0.09 18.80 20.74
C LEU A 705 0.89 19.16 21.87
N ALA A 706 0.90 18.39 22.94
CA ALA A 706 1.94 18.43 23.97
C ALA A 706 2.12 17.04 24.59
N TRP A 707 3.29 16.75 25.14
CA TRP A 707 3.60 15.45 25.75
C TRP A 707 4.57 15.63 26.92
N ASN A 708 4.32 14.92 28.02
CA ASN A 708 5.23 14.80 29.15
C ASN A 708 4.90 13.54 29.98
N ALA A 709 5.77 13.14 30.89
CA ALA A 709 5.62 11.90 31.66
C ALA A 709 4.54 12.00 32.75
N GLU A 710 4.22 13.23 33.16
CA GLU A 710 3.30 13.56 34.26
C GLU A 710 1.83 13.60 33.83
N GLN A 711 1.55 13.97 32.57
CA GLN A 711 0.21 14.18 31.99
C GLN A 711 -0.08 13.29 30.77
N GLY A 712 0.95 12.64 30.22
CA GLY A 712 0.88 11.84 29.01
C GLY A 712 0.80 12.69 27.74
N PHE A 713 0.13 12.14 26.72
CA PHE A 713 -0.10 12.83 25.45
C PHE A 713 -1.35 13.71 25.53
N LEU A 714 -1.19 14.99 25.23
CA LEU A 714 -2.23 16.02 25.30
C LEU A 714 -2.59 16.47 23.88
N LEU A 715 -3.86 16.30 23.51
CA LEU A 715 -4.46 16.85 22.30
C LEU A 715 -5.44 17.96 22.71
N ASN A 716 -5.26 19.17 22.19
CA ASN A 716 -6.10 20.34 22.53
C ASN A 716 -6.17 20.61 24.06
N GLY A 717 -5.08 20.30 24.77
CA GLY A 717 -4.98 20.41 26.24
C GLY A 717 -5.61 19.27 27.03
N GLN A 718 -6.23 18.28 26.38
CA GLN A 718 -6.85 17.12 27.04
C GLN A 718 -5.98 15.86 26.87
N SER A 719 -5.81 15.09 27.95
CA SER A 719 -5.09 13.82 27.92
C SER A 719 -5.87 12.78 27.12
N ILE A 720 -5.20 12.08 26.20
CA ILE A 720 -5.80 11.05 25.35
C ILE A 720 -4.88 9.83 25.25
N GLU A 721 -5.36 8.67 25.67
CA GLU A 721 -4.67 7.41 25.50
C GLU A 721 -4.77 6.94 24.04
N LEU A 722 -3.64 6.62 23.40
CA LEU A 722 -3.61 6.14 22.02
C LEU A 722 -4.09 4.69 21.95
N LYS A 723 -5.34 4.51 21.49
CA LYS A 723 -5.94 3.24 21.05
C LYS A 723 -5.42 2.95 19.64
N GLY A 724 -4.19 2.47 19.60
CA GLY A 724 -3.39 2.33 18.41
C GLY A 724 -3.49 0.95 17.75
N GLY A 725 -3.05 0.90 16.50
CA GLY A 725 -2.77 -0.36 15.81
C GLY A 725 -1.82 -0.17 14.64
N CYS A 726 -0.96 -1.16 14.41
CA CYS A 726 -0.11 -1.21 13.23
C CYS A 726 -0.90 -1.71 12.01
N ILE A 727 -0.65 -1.11 10.85
CA ILE A 727 -1.09 -1.62 9.55
C ILE A 727 0.09 -1.64 8.57
N HIS A 728 0.08 -2.61 7.66
CA HIS A 728 0.84 -2.51 6.41
C HIS A 728 0.01 -1.81 5.32
N HIS A 729 0.63 -1.49 4.19
CA HIS A 729 0.00 -0.74 3.10
C HIS A 729 -0.90 -1.58 2.19
N ASP A 730 -0.73 -2.90 2.12
CA ASP A 730 -1.49 -3.76 1.21
C ASP A 730 -3.00 -3.79 1.55
N HIS A 731 -3.83 -4.01 0.54
CA HIS A 731 -5.29 -3.97 0.57
C HIS A 731 -5.90 -5.37 0.28
N GLY A 732 -5.26 -6.44 0.76
CA GLY A 732 -5.76 -7.81 0.70
C GLY A 732 -5.81 -8.36 -0.72
N HIS A 733 -7.00 -8.40 -1.33
CA HIS A 733 -7.19 -8.85 -2.71
C HIS A 733 -6.90 -7.77 -3.77
N LEU A 734 -6.68 -6.52 -3.34
CA LEU A 734 -6.21 -5.43 -4.22
C LEU A 734 -4.67 -5.30 -4.26
N GLY A 735 -3.94 -6.11 -3.49
CA GLY A 735 -2.48 -5.97 -3.38
C GLY A 735 -2.12 -4.59 -2.82
N ALA A 736 -1.02 -4.00 -3.28
CA ALA A 736 -0.61 -2.67 -2.85
C ALA A 736 -1.51 -1.54 -3.39
N ALA A 737 -2.42 -1.79 -4.34
CA ALA A 737 -3.10 -0.74 -5.11
C ALA A 737 -3.99 0.19 -4.24
N SER A 738 -3.50 1.40 -3.95
CA SER A 738 -4.08 2.31 -2.95
C SER A 738 -5.26 3.13 -3.49
N PHE A 739 -6.40 2.47 -3.74
CA PHE A 739 -7.63 3.16 -4.12
C PHE A 739 -8.17 4.00 -2.94
N PRO A 740 -8.56 5.27 -3.12
CA PRO A 740 -9.05 6.11 -2.01
C PRO A 740 -10.24 5.52 -1.24
N ALA A 741 -11.12 4.79 -1.92
CA ALA A 741 -12.23 4.08 -1.28
C ALA A 741 -11.79 2.86 -0.44
N ALA A 742 -10.67 2.22 -0.75
CA ALA A 742 -10.08 1.15 0.06
C ALA A 742 -9.45 1.70 1.35
N GLU A 743 -8.68 2.78 1.23
CA GLU A 743 -8.11 3.52 2.37
C GLU A 743 -9.21 4.03 3.31
N GLN A 744 -10.24 4.68 2.76
CA GLN A 744 -11.39 5.17 3.52
C GLN A 744 -12.18 4.02 4.19
N ARG A 745 -12.36 2.88 3.52
CA ARG A 745 -12.98 1.69 4.10
C ARG A 745 -12.19 1.14 5.30
N ARG A 746 -10.86 1.04 5.18
CA ARG A 746 -9.97 0.60 6.27
C ARG A 746 -10.10 1.52 7.48
N VAL A 747 -9.88 2.82 7.28
CA VAL A 747 -9.90 3.80 8.38
C VAL A 747 -11.29 3.86 9.03
N ALA A 748 -12.38 3.78 8.26
CA ALA A 748 -13.74 3.78 8.80
C ALA A 748 -14.05 2.52 9.64
N ARG A 749 -13.58 1.33 9.22
CA ARG A 749 -13.76 0.08 9.98
C ARG A 749 -12.97 0.07 11.28
N LEU A 750 -11.70 0.47 11.24
CA LEU A 750 -10.88 0.63 12.45
C LEU A 750 -11.49 1.68 13.38
N LYS A 751 -11.99 2.80 12.83
CA LYS A 751 -12.68 3.83 13.61
C LYS A 751 -13.94 3.31 14.32
N ALA A 752 -14.71 2.46 13.66
CA ALA A 752 -15.91 1.83 14.24
C ALA A 752 -15.57 0.85 15.38
N ALA A 753 -14.48 0.08 15.26
CA ALA A 753 -13.93 -0.75 16.34
C ALA A 753 -13.27 0.06 17.48
N GLY A 754 -13.31 1.40 17.41
CA GLY A 754 -12.87 2.30 18.48
C GLY A 754 -11.38 2.63 18.50
N TYR A 755 -10.63 2.28 17.44
CA TYR A 755 -9.28 2.81 17.25
C TYR A 755 -9.32 4.35 17.17
N ASN A 756 -8.35 5.01 17.80
CA ASN A 756 -8.14 6.45 17.67
C ASN A 756 -6.76 6.81 17.10
N ALA A 757 -5.87 5.83 16.95
CA ALA A 757 -4.56 5.99 16.33
C ALA A 757 -4.18 4.80 15.42
N ILE A 758 -3.33 5.04 14.42
CA ILE A 758 -2.72 4.03 13.55
C ILE A 758 -1.20 4.30 13.44
N ARG A 759 -0.39 3.25 13.33
CA ARG A 759 1.03 3.31 12.96
C ARG A 759 1.23 2.69 11.57
N CYS A 760 1.91 3.42 10.69
CA CYS A 760 2.18 3.02 9.30
C CYS A 760 3.38 2.07 9.22
N ALA A 761 3.18 0.80 9.58
CA ALA A 761 4.26 -0.18 9.67
C ALA A 761 4.74 -0.63 8.28
N HIS A 762 5.99 -0.44 7.88
CA HIS A 762 7.04 0.43 8.42
C HIS A 762 7.53 1.38 7.32
N ASN A 763 6.62 2.19 6.81
CA ASN A 763 6.84 3.01 5.61
C ASN A 763 5.82 4.15 5.48
N PRO A 764 6.15 5.24 4.74
CA PRO A 764 5.22 6.34 4.48
C PRO A 764 3.97 5.86 3.75
N PRO A 765 2.76 6.19 4.23
CA PRO A 765 1.50 5.72 3.66
C PRO A 765 1.17 6.40 2.32
N SER A 766 0.03 6.04 1.71
CA SER A 766 -0.51 6.80 0.58
C SER A 766 -1.03 8.16 1.05
N ALA A 767 -0.99 9.17 0.17
CA ALA A 767 -1.62 10.45 0.49
C ALA A 767 -3.12 10.24 0.82
N ALA A 768 -3.80 9.36 0.08
CA ALA A 768 -5.21 9.01 0.27
C ALA A 768 -5.54 8.39 1.65
N PHE A 769 -4.59 7.70 2.28
CA PHE A 769 -4.74 7.19 3.65
C PHE A 769 -4.75 8.32 4.68
N LEU A 770 -3.80 9.26 4.61
CA LEU A 770 -3.75 10.41 5.52
C LEU A 770 -4.98 11.31 5.33
N ASP A 771 -5.40 11.49 4.08
CA ASP A 771 -6.62 12.17 3.67
C ASP A 771 -7.89 11.54 4.30
N ALA A 772 -7.93 10.21 4.43
CA ALA A 772 -9.00 9.49 5.14
C ALA A 772 -8.90 9.62 6.66
N CYS A 773 -7.68 9.55 7.23
CA CYS A 773 -7.43 9.74 8.66
C CYS A 773 -7.81 11.16 9.14
N ASP A 774 -7.51 12.19 8.34
CA ASP A 774 -7.92 13.57 8.58
C ASP A 774 -9.44 13.72 8.65
N ARG A 775 -10.16 13.15 7.68
CA ARG A 775 -11.63 13.24 7.56
C ARG A 775 -12.37 12.44 8.62
N LEU A 776 -11.85 11.27 9.00
CA LEU A 776 -12.50 10.34 9.93
C LEU A 776 -12.03 10.47 11.38
N GLY A 777 -11.06 11.35 11.65
CA GLY A 777 -10.54 11.59 12.99
C GLY A 777 -9.70 10.42 13.51
N MET A 778 -8.61 10.11 12.82
CA MET A 778 -7.63 9.10 13.23
C MET A 778 -6.26 9.77 13.42
N LEU A 779 -5.59 9.49 14.53
CA LEU A 779 -4.20 9.92 14.76
C LEU A 779 -3.26 8.99 13.99
N VAL A 780 -2.13 9.51 13.52
CA VAL A 780 -1.16 8.75 12.73
C VAL A 780 0.25 8.92 13.30
N ILE A 781 0.91 7.79 13.54
CA ILE A 781 2.37 7.68 13.56
C ILE A 781 2.80 7.33 12.13
N ASP A 782 3.46 8.28 11.48
CA ASP A 782 4.03 8.11 10.14
C ASP A 782 5.49 7.67 10.26
N GLU A 783 5.93 6.66 9.52
CA GLU A 783 7.17 5.93 9.78
C GLU A 783 8.06 5.80 8.55
N ALA A 784 9.29 6.31 8.64
CA ALA A 784 10.16 6.46 7.48
C ALA A 784 10.75 5.14 6.97
N PHE A 785 11.17 4.23 7.87
CA PHE A 785 12.03 3.08 7.51
C PHE A 785 11.82 1.83 8.39
N ASP A 786 11.98 0.64 7.82
CA ASP A 786 12.13 -0.61 8.59
C ASP A 786 13.59 -0.96 8.93
N MET A 787 14.56 -0.40 8.20
CA MET A 787 16.00 -0.63 8.40
C MET A 787 16.82 0.58 7.94
N TRP A 788 18.05 0.70 8.46
CA TRP A 788 18.97 1.79 8.14
C TRP A 788 20.25 1.27 7.46
N ASN A 789 21.38 1.20 8.18
CA ASN A 789 22.67 0.81 7.63
C ASN A 789 22.83 -0.71 7.53
N LYS A 790 22.08 -1.47 8.35
CA LYS A 790 22.12 -2.93 8.41
C LYS A 790 20.85 -3.55 7.83
N GLU A 791 21.04 -4.69 7.16
CA GLU A 791 19.98 -5.49 6.54
C GLU A 791 19.03 -6.15 7.56
N LYS A 792 17.79 -6.44 7.14
CA LYS A 792 16.97 -7.51 7.71
C LYS A 792 16.88 -8.69 6.74
N ASN A 793 16.86 -8.39 5.43
CA ASN A 793 16.98 -9.28 4.29
C ASN A 793 18.04 -8.72 3.29
N PRO A 794 18.73 -9.56 2.50
CA PRO A 794 19.88 -9.13 1.68
C PRO A 794 19.61 -8.09 0.58
N ASP A 795 18.38 -7.99 0.04
CA ASP A 795 18.04 -7.03 -1.02
C ASP A 795 17.26 -5.80 -0.50
N ASP A 796 17.14 -5.64 0.82
CA ASP A 796 16.45 -4.50 1.43
C ASP A 796 17.02 -3.12 1.02
N TYR A 797 16.29 -2.06 1.35
CA TYR A 797 16.68 -0.66 1.14
C TYR A 797 17.99 -0.25 1.85
N HIS A 798 18.49 -1.04 2.81
CA HIS A 798 19.77 -0.79 3.49
C HIS A 798 20.94 -0.55 2.51
N ARG A 799 20.92 -1.24 1.36
CA ARG A 799 21.90 -1.12 0.25
C ARG A 799 22.03 0.31 -0.29
N HIS A 800 21.02 1.14 -0.08
CA HIS A 800 20.85 2.49 -0.64
C HIS A 800 20.66 3.57 0.42
N PHE A 801 20.38 3.19 1.68
CA PHE A 801 20.05 4.09 2.79
C PHE A 801 21.02 5.28 2.89
N ASN A 802 22.33 5.02 2.88
CA ASN A 802 23.37 6.05 3.04
C ASN A 802 23.35 7.15 1.95
N GLU A 803 22.86 6.85 0.76
CA GLU A 803 22.74 7.80 -0.36
C GLU A 803 21.37 8.49 -0.41
N TRP A 804 20.29 7.79 -0.03
CA TRP A 804 18.91 8.21 -0.30
C TRP A 804 18.13 8.72 0.91
N TRP A 805 18.52 8.40 2.15
CA TRP A 805 17.69 8.65 3.35
C TRP A 805 17.22 10.11 3.51
N GLN A 806 18.08 11.10 3.19
CA GLN A 806 17.71 12.51 3.33
C GLN A 806 16.60 12.91 2.36
N ARG A 807 16.67 12.44 1.12
CA ARG A 807 15.64 12.68 0.09
C ARG A 807 14.32 12.01 0.47
N ASP A 808 14.39 10.81 1.03
CA ASP A 808 13.20 10.04 1.39
C ASP A 808 12.51 10.59 2.65
N VAL A 809 13.27 11.09 3.64
CA VAL A 809 12.72 11.86 4.77
C VAL A 809 12.19 13.22 4.33
N ASP A 810 12.89 13.95 3.45
CA ASP A 810 12.40 15.19 2.84
C ASP A 810 11.06 14.97 2.14
N ALA A 811 10.92 13.89 1.37
CA ALA A 811 9.71 13.55 0.63
C ALA A 811 8.52 13.26 1.54
N MET A 812 8.69 12.39 2.55
CA MET A 812 7.68 12.10 3.57
C MET A 812 7.26 13.38 4.31
N VAL A 813 8.18 14.00 5.05
CA VAL A 813 7.82 15.12 5.95
C VAL A 813 7.30 16.33 5.16
N ARG A 814 7.83 16.63 3.97
CA ARG A 814 7.31 17.76 3.17
C ARG A 814 5.90 17.49 2.63
N ARG A 815 5.60 16.28 2.14
CA ARG A 815 4.24 15.88 1.71
C ARG A 815 3.28 15.97 2.89
N ASP A 816 3.65 15.35 4.02
CA ASP A 816 2.68 14.89 5.00
C ASP A 816 2.45 15.86 6.19
N ARG A 817 3.37 16.81 6.43
CA ARG A 817 3.30 17.77 7.55
C ARG A 817 2.05 18.64 7.64
N ASN A 818 1.24 18.75 6.59
CA ASN A 818 -0.01 19.51 6.61
C ASN A 818 -1.20 18.72 7.18
N HIS A 819 -1.15 17.38 7.17
CA HIS A 819 -2.22 16.53 7.69
C HIS A 819 -2.33 16.66 9.22
N PRO A 820 -3.48 17.10 9.80
CA PRO A 820 -3.68 17.14 11.24
C PRO A 820 -3.66 15.76 11.91
N SER A 821 -3.99 14.69 11.16
CA SER A 821 -3.92 13.30 11.62
C SER A 821 -2.51 12.86 12.01
N VAL A 822 -1.48 13.21 11.23
CA VAL A 822 -0.09 12.92 11.59
C VAL A 822 0.26 13.70 12.85
N VAL A 823 0.69 12.98 13.88
CA VAL A 823 1.02 13.55 15.21
C VAL A 823 2.32 13.06 15.81
N ILE A 824 2.96 12.01 15.26
CA ILE A 824 4.30 11.55 15.65
C ILE A 824 5.05 11.12 14.38
N TRP A 825 6.31 11.51 14.24
CA TRP A 825 7.21 10.99 13.20
C TRP A 825 8.05 9.83 13.76
N SER A 826 8.04 8.66 13.13
CA SER A 826 8.87 7.51 13.50
C SER A 826 10.04 7.35 12.55
N ILE A 827 11.27 7.34 13.07
CA ILE A 827 12.49 7.29 12.25
C ILE A 827 12.94 5.87 11.88
N GLY A 828 12.45 4.82 12.56
CA GLY A 828 12.90 3.45 12.31
C GLY A 828 12.28 2.38 13.21
N ASN A 829 12.44 1.11 12.82
CA ASN A 829 11.83 -0.05 13.48
C ASN A 829 12.83 -1.20 13.72
N GLU A 830 12.93 -1.71 14.95
CA GLU A 830 13.69 -2.92 15.35
C GLU A 830 15.12 -3.03 14.78
N LEU A 831 15.80 -1.89 14.67
CA LEU A 831 17.00 -1.68 13.83
C LEU A 831 18.20 -2.52 14.29
N GLY A 832 18.97 -3.07 13.37
CA GLY A 832 20.09 -3.97 13.67
C GLY A 832 21.17 -3.33 14.57
N GLU A 833 21.54 -2.09 14.25
CA GLU A 833 22.56 -1.29 14.94
C GLU A 833 22.08 -0.58 16.22
N ARG A 834 20.85 -0.82 16.71
CA ARG A 834 20.21 -0.04 17.80
C ARG A 834 20.91 -0.04 19.17
N PHE A 835 21.94 -0.86 19.36
CA PHE A 835 22.78 -0.91 20.56
C PHE A 835 24.23 -0.45 20.32
N GLU A 836 24.54 0.06 19.13
CA GLU A 836 25.86 0.51 18.71
C GLU A 836 25.89 2.04 18.61
N PRO A 837 27.07 2.70 18.73
CA PRO A 837 27.19 4.15 18.55
C PRO A 837 26.59 4.62 17.22
N LEU A 838 26.83 3.88 16.13
CA LEU A 838 26.26 4.14 14.80
C LEU A 838 24.71 4.22 14.81
N GLY A 839 24.04 3.41 15.65
CA GLY A 839 22.60 3.46 15.81
C GLY A 839 22.14 4.76 16.48
N ALA A 840 22.79 5.16 17.57
CA ALA A 840 22.47 6.43 18.24
C ALA A 840 22.81 7.65 17.36
N GLU A 841 23.94 7.63 16.65
CA GLU A 841 24.35 8.67 15.71
C GLU A 841 23.39 8.79 14.53
N THR A 842 22.95 7.67 13.95
CA THR A 842 21.96 7.67 12.86
C THR A 842 20.59 8.14 13.36
N ALA A 843 20.19 7.75 14.58
CA ALA A 843 18.96 8.22 15.22
C ALA A 843 18.95 9.74 15.40
N GLN A 844 20.05 10.30 15.93
CA GLN A 844 20.20 11.75 16.09
C GLN A 844 20.16 12.49 14.75
N ARG A 845 20.88 12.00 13.73
CA ARG A 845 20.90 12.60 12.37
C ARG A 845 19.51 12.63 11.74
N LEU A 846 18.75 11.54 11.85
CA LEU A 846 17.37 11.46 11.34
C LEU A 846 16.45 12.42 12.11
N ALA A 847 16.51 12.39 13.44
CA ALA A 847 15.66 13.22 14.29
C ALA A 847 15.90 14.73 14.04
N ASP A 848 17.16 15.16 13.96
CA ASP A 848 17.47 16.58 13.75
C ASP A 848 17.16 17.06 12.33
N HIS A 849 17.27 16.18 11.32
CA HIS A 849 16.80 16.48 9.96
C HIS A 849 15.27 16.67 9.93
N ILE A 850 14.51 15.81 10.61
CA ILE A 850 13.05 15.98 10.75
C ILE A 850 12.69 17.27 11.52
N ARG A 851 13.37 17.58 12.64
CA ARG A 851 13.16 18.84 13.39
C ARG A 851 13.41 20.09 12.52
N GLY A 852 14.30 20.01 11.54
CA GLY A 852 14.53 21.07 10.54
C GLY A 852 13.41 21.24 9.50
N LEU A 853 12.62 20.20 9.23
CA LEU A 853 11.51 20.19 8.26
C LEU A 853 10.14 20.46 8.90
N ASP A 854 9.93 19.94 10.11
CA ASP A 854 8.75 20.11 10.96
C ASP A 854 9.10 20.00 12.45
N PRO A 855 9.28 21.13 13.16
CA PRO A 855 9.49 21.14 14.62
C PRO A 855 8.19 21.07 15.44
N THR A 856 7.02 20.78 14.82
CA THR A 856 5.71 20.86 15.49
C THR A 856 5.16 19.52 15.99
N ARG A 857 5.91 18.42 15.82
CA ARG A 857 5.53 17.05 16.19
C ARG A 857 6.72 16.33 16.87
N PRO A 858 6.45 15.45 17.85
CA PRO A 858 7.47 14.59 18.46
C PRO A 858 8.02 13.55 17.48
N ILE A 859 9.27 13.16 17.73
CA ILE A 859 9.96 12.06 17.05
C ILE A 859 10.02 10.82 17.94
N THR A 860 9.82 9.65 17.33
CA THR A 860 9.90 8.33 17.97
C THR A 860 10.65 7.33 17.10
N ALA A 861 10.84 6.12 17.62
CA ALA A 861 11.28 4.94 16.89
C ALA A 861 10.79 3.69 17.65
N ALA A 862 10.51 2.61 16.93
CA ALA A 862 10.05 1.36 17.50
C ALA A 862 11.23 0.48 17.91
N PHE A 863 11.45 0.33 19.22
CA PHE A 863 12.64 -0.31 19.79
C PHE A 863 12.28 -1.60 20.55
N ASN A 864 12.87 -2.73 20.15
CA ASN A 864 12.69 -4.01 20.84
C ASN A 864 13.91 -4.45 21.66
N ASN A 865 13.66 -5.29 22.66
CA ASN A 865 14.64 -5.79 23.63
C ASN A 865 15.27 -4.70 24.50
N VAL A 866 14.41 -3.85 25.09
CA VAL A 866 14.81 -2.66 25.86
C VAL A 866 15.58 -3.03 27.13
N ARG A 867 16.70 -2.33 27.32
CA ARG A 867 17.71 -2.49 28.38
C ARG A 867 18.52 -1.20 28.53
N ASP A 868 19.32 -1.06 29.58
CA ASP A 868 20.20 0.09 29.85
C ASP A 868 20.96 0.62 28.62
N GLN A 869 21.48 -0.27 27.76
CA GLN A 869 22.23 0.08 26.55
C GLN A 869 21.37 0.75 25.45
N SER A 870 20.06 0.89 25.65
CA SER A 870 19.15 1.62 24.75
C SER A 870 19.13 3.13 25.06
N ASP A 871 19.59 3.54 26.24
CA ASP A 871 19.50 4.92 26.70
C ASP A 871 20.21 5.95 25.78
N PRO A 872 21.37 5.66 25.14
CA PRO A 872 21.98 6.56 24.16
C PRO A 872 21.15 6.73 22.87
N PHE A 873 20.42 5.69 22.45
CA PHE A 873 19.54 5.76 21.28
C PHE A 873 18.27 6.55 21.62
N PHE A 874 17.68 6.30 22.79
CA PHE A 874 16.49 7.03 23.26
C PHE A 874 16.76 8.51 23.53
N ALA A 875 18.00 8.94 23.72
CA ALA A 875 18.36 10.35 23.89
C ALA A 875 18.07 11.22 22.63
N ALA A 876 17.96 10.61 21.44
CA ALA A 876 17.61 11.31 20.21
C ALA A 876 16.10 11.56 20.05
N LEU A 877 15.26 10.82 20.78
CA LEU A 877 13.80 10.77 20.60
C LEU A 877 13.05 11.66 21.60
N ASP A 878 11.89 12.17 21.19
CA ASP A 878 10.99 12.92 22.08
C ASP A 878 9.98 11.99 22.78
N ILE A 879 9.68 10.83 22.18
CA ILE A 879 8.87 9.73 22.73
C ILE A 879 9.57 8.41 22.41
N ALA A 880 9.80 7.55 23.42
CA ALA A 880 10.44 6.26 23.23
C ALA A 880 9.42 5.15 22.91
N GLY A 881 9.53 4.52 21.74
CA GLY A 881 8.66 3.40 21.33
C GLY A 881 9.20 2.06 21.80
N TYR A 882 8.36 1.28 22.49
CA TYR A 882 8.71 -0.02 23.08
C TYR A 882 7.96 -1.12 22.34
N ASN A 883 8.66 -1.92 21.55
CA ASN A 883 8.11 -3.14 20.95
C ASN A 883 8.15 -4.28 21.97
N TYR A 884 6.99 -4.88 22.23
CA TYR A 884 6.82 -6.12 22.99
C TYR A 884 7.38 -6.13 24.43
N ASN A 885 7.58 -4.97 25.06
CA ASN A 885 8.29 -4.83 26.34
C ASN A 885 7.49 -4.09 27.44
N PRO A 886 6.26 -4.53 27.77
CA PRO A 886 5.37 -3.82 28.71
C PRO A 886 5.86 -3.83 30.16
N ASP A 887 6.80 -4.71 30.50
CA ASP A 887 7.34 -4.87 31.84
C ASP A 887 8.59 -4.01 32.07
N LYS A 888 8.94 -3.16 31.10
CA LYS A 888 10.04 -2.19 31.19
C LYS A 888 9.58 -0.77 31.57
N TYR A 889 8.30 -0.42 31.37
CA TYR A 889 7.80 0.94 31.58
C TYR A 889 8.09 1.50 32.99
N GLU A 890 7.75 0.76 34.04
CA GLU A 890 7.94 1.20 35.42
C GLU A 890 9.43 1.21 35.84
N PRO A 891 10.24 0.16 35.57
CA PRO A 891 11.69 0.23 35.76
C PRO A 891 12.39 1.38 35.02
N ASP A 892 12.01 1.65 33.77
CA ASP A 892 12.64 2.70 32.96
C ASP A 892 12.15 4.10 33.36
N HIS A 893 10.88 4.27 33.79
CA HIS A 893 10.41 5.52 34.38
C HIS A 893 11.16 5.83 35.70
N ASN A 894 11.41 4.83 36.54
CA ASN A 894 12.17 5.00 37.78
C ASN A 894 13.64 5.43 37.54
N ARG A 895 14.22 5.08 36.37
CA ARG A 895 15.53 5.58 35.92
C ARG A 895 15.44 6.96 35.25
N HIS A 896 14.41 7.15 34.44
CA HIS A 896 14.22 8.27 33.51
C HIS A 896 12.83 8.89 33.71
N PRO A 897 12.56 9.61 34.81
CA PRO A 897 11.21 10.04 35.18
C PRO A 897 10.55 11.02 34.20
N LYS A 898 11.32 11.57 33.26
CA LYS A 898 10.81 12.43 32.16
C LYS A 898 10.55 11.69 30.84
N ARG A 899 10.88 10.39 30.74
CA ARG A 899 10.72 9.61 29.51
C ARG A 899 9.23 9.34 29.25
N VAL A 900 8.73 9.84 28.13
CA VAL A 900 7.43 9.45 27.57
C VAL A 900 7.63 8.16 26.78
N MET A 901 6.76 7.16 27.01
CA MET A 901 6.83 5.84 26.40
C MET A 901 5.49 5.44 25.77
N MET A 902 5.51 4.49 24.85
CA MET A 902 4.31 3.80 24.34
C MET A 902 4.65 2.40 23.85
N ALA A 903 3.67 1.51 23.78
CA ALA A 903 3.84 0.28 23.00
C ALA A 903 3.73 0.62 21.51
N THR A 904 4.86 0.64 20.79
CA THR A 904 4.85 0.78 19.32
C THR A 904 4.43 -0.51 18.63
N GLU A 905 4.60 -1.65 19.30
CA GLU A 905 4.03 -2.96 18.94
C GLU A 905 3.67 -3.75 20.20
N SER A 906 2.51 -4.38 20.20
CA SER A 906 2.03 -5.29 21.24
C SER A 906 1.42 -6.58 20.68
N PHE A 907 1.28 -7.59 21.53
CA PHE A 907 0.76 -8.93 21.19
C PHE A 907 -0.77 -9.01 21.38
N PRO A 908 -1.54 -9.59 20.44
CA PRO A 908 -3.00 -9.71 20.57
C PRO A 908 -3.43 -10.38 21.88
N ARG A 909 -2.94 -11.61 22.13
CA ARG A 909 -3.23 -12.41 23.32
C ARG A 909 -2.96 -11.71 24.67
N ASP A 910 -2.05 -10.74 24.69
CA ASP A 910 -1.61 -10.03 25.89
C ASP A 910 -2.20 -8.60 26.00
N SER A 911 -3.09 -8.19 25.09
CA SER A 911 -3.66 -6.83 24.98
C SER A 911 -4.15 -6.22 26.31
N PHE A 912 -4.68 -7.04 27.23
CA PHE A 912 -5.09 -6.59 28.56
C PHE A 912 -3.93 -5.96 29.36
N GLN A 913 -2.75 -6.59 29.33
CA GLN A 913 -1.57 -6.14 30.07
C GLN A 913 -1.00 -4.83 29.53
N TYR A 914 -1.04 -4.63 28.21
CA TYR A 914 -0.64 -3.38 27.57
C TYR A 914 -1.65 -2.26 27.87
N TRP A 915 -2.93 -2.49 27.56
CA TRP A 915 -3.97 -1.47 27.71
C TRP A 915 -4.17 -1.00 29.17
N VAL A 916 -4.15 -1.92 30.13
CA VAL A 916 -4.24 -1.54 31.56
C VAL A 916 -3.01 -0.73 32.01
N LYS A 917 -1.83 -0.99 31.46
CA LYS A 917 -0.63 -0.18 31.76
C LYS A 917 -0.70 1.21 31.12
N ALA A 918 -1.16 1.34 29.88
CA ALA A 918 -1.36 2.63 29.22
C ALA A 918 -2.42 3.50 29.94
N VAL A 919 -3.54 2.92 30.38
CA VAL A 919 -4.58 3.65 31.14
C VAL A 919 -4.14 3.99 32.57
N ARG A 920 -3.24 3.21 33.17
CA ARG A 920 -2.76 3.40 34.55
C ARG A 920 -1.66 4.46 34.66
N TRP A 921 -0.74 4.50 33.71
CA TRP A 921 0.51 5.26 33.83
C TRP A 921 0.57 6.41 32.82
N PRO A 922 0.61 7.70 33.25
CA PRO A 922 0.62 8.83 32.31
C PRO A 922 1.87 8.83 31.41
N TYR A 923 2.99 8.27 31.87
CA TYR A 923 4.21 8.10 31.09
C TYR A 923 4.13 6.98 30.03
N VAL A 924 3.02 6.23 29.93
CA VAL A 924 2.74 5.23 28.87
C VAL A 924 1.54 5.71 28.06
N ILE A 925 1.77 6.47 26.99
CA ILE A 925 0.71 7.25 26.32
C ILE A 925 -0.24 6.40 25.45
N GLY A 926 0.05 5.12 25.24
CA GLY A 926 -0.81 4.24 24.47
C GLY A 926 -0.17 2.92 24.03
N ASP A 927 -0.92 2.21 23.19
CA ASP A 927 -0.71 0.81 22.81
C ASP A 927 -1.08 0.61 21.34
N PHE A 928 -0.13 0.15 20.51
CA PHE A 928 -0.32 -0.13 19.09
C PHE A 928 -0.22 -1.63 18.83
N ILE A 929 -1.36 -2.27 18.58
CA ILE A 929 -1.42 -3.71 18.35
C ILE A 929 -0.72 -4.15 17.05
N TRP A 930 -0.02 -5.30 17.09
CA TRP A 930 0.42 -6.04 15.90
C TRP A 930 -0.55 -7.21 15.56
N THR A 931 -1.50 -7.06 14.64
CA THR A 931 -1.85 -5.86 13.83
C THR A 931 -3.32 -5.49 13.94
N ALA A 932 -3.69 -4.30 13.44
CA ALA A 932 -5.09 -3.89 13.32
C ALA A 932 -5.80 -4.56 12.13
N TRP A 933 -5.05 -5.00 11.11
CA TRP A 933 -5.56 -5.52 9.85
C TRP A 933 -4.57 -6.56 9.31
N ASP A 934 -5.05 -7.73 8.91
CA ASP A 934 -4.20 -8.78 8.32
C ASP A 934 -3.56 -8.28 7.02
N TYR A 935 -2.31 -8.64 6.83
CA TYR A 935 -1.51 -8.27 5.68
C TYR A 935 -0.92 -9.50 5.02
N ARG A 936 -0.62 -9.42 3.72
CA ARG A 936 0.06 -10.48 2.99
C ARG A 936 1.54 -10.50 3.39
N GLY A 937 2.13 -11.70 3.45
CA GLY A 937 3.48 -11.86 3.98
C GLY A 937 3.56 -12.11 5.47
N GLU A 938 4.79 -12.12 5.99
CA GLU A 938 5.16 -12.66 7.32
C GLU A 938 4.34 -13.91 7.69
N SER A 939 4.28 -14.83 6.72
CA SER A 939 3.19 -15.81 6.60
C SER A 939 3.01 -16.59 7.90
N GLY A 940 1.90 -16.39 8.59
CA GLY A 940 1.46 -17.17 9.75
C GLY A 940 2.11 -16.84 11.09
N ILE A 941 2.71 -15.67 11.31
CA ILE A 941 3.12 -15.26 12.68
C ILE A 941 1.95 -15.31 13.69
N GLY A 942 0.72 -15.10 13.24
CA GLY A 942 -0.49 -15.14 14.07
C GLY A 942 -1.19 -16.50 14.15
N HIS A 943 -0.54 -17.61 13.75
CA HIS A 943 -1.18 -18.92 13.78
C HIS A 943 -1.48 -19.42 15.21
N THR A 944 -2.50 -20.28 15.33
CA THR A 944 -2.76 -21.06 16.55
C THR A 944 -1.93 -22.36 16.48
N VAL A 945 -1.05 -22.54 17.46
CA VAL A 945 -0.12 -23.66 17.61
C VAL A 945 -0.92 -24.94 17.89
N GLN A 946 -0.86 -25.94 17.01
CA GLN A 946 -1.46 -27.26 17.26
C GLN A 946 -0.45 -28.21 17.91
N TYR A 947 -0.86 -28.99 18.91
CA TYR A 947 -0.01 -29.98 19.58
C TYR A 947 -0.27 -31.41 19.05
N PRO A 948 0.76 -32.29 18.95
CA PRO A 948 2.18 -32.05 19.27
C PRO A 948 2.85 -31.02 18.36
N ALA A 949 3.79 -30.25 18.91
CA ALA A 949 4.23 -29.00 18.30
C ALA A 949 5.16 -29.14 17.07
N GLU A 950 5.41 -30.37 16.61
CA GLU A 950 6.33 -30.77 15.55
C GLU A 950 6.03 -30.18 14.15
N ASN A 951 4.87 -29.55 13.96
CA ASN A 951 4.45 -28.90 12.72
C ASN A 951 4.48 -27.36 12.78
N ASN A 952 4.68 -26.76 13.95
CA ASN A 952 4.62 -25.29 14.12
C ASN A 952 6.01 -24.68 13.95
N ALA A 953 6.07 -23.53 13.28
CA ALA A 953 7.30 -22.78 13.06
C ALA A 953 7.00 -21.28 13.01
N PHE A 954 8.03 -20.46 13.22
CA PHE A 954 7.89 -19.01 13.43
C PHE A 954 7.11 -18.29 12.31
N LEU A 955 7.42 -18.60 11.05
CA LEU A 955 6.49 -18.43 9.94
C LEU A 955 5.88 -19.79 9.61
N MET A 956 4.69 -19.84 9.02
CA MET A 956 4.04 -21.02 8.47
C MET A 956 4.47 -21.31 7.02
N PRO A 957 4.30 -22.55 6.51
CA PRO A 957 4.68 -22.93 5.15
C PRO A 957 3.59 -22.55 4.14
N TRP A 958 3.98 -22.49 2.86
CA TRP A 958 3.04 -22.67 1.74
C TRP A 958 2.05 -23.80 2.01
N PRO A 959 0.73 -23.61 1.78
CA PRO A 959 0.12 -22.47 1.06
C PRO A 959 -0.22 -21.24 1.91
N TRP A 960 0.18 -21.18 3.18
CA TRP A 960 -0.02 -20.00 4.03
C TRP A 960 0.67 -18.76 3.43
N ASN A 961 -0.06 -17.64 3.30
CA ASN A 961 0.40 -16.46 2.55
C ASN A 961 0.12 -15.08 3.21
N ASN A 962 -0.51 -15.04 4.39
CA ASN A 962 -0.75 -13.83 5.16
C ASN A 962 -0.27 -13.94 6.62
N ALA A 963 -0.17 -12.83 7.35
CA ALA A 963 0.36 -12.84 8.71
C ALA A 963 -0.58 -13.51 9.74
N TYR A 964 -1.90 -13.40 9.54
CA TYR A 964 -2.98 -13.90 10.39
C TYR A 964 -3.01 -13.36 11.84
N CYS A 965 -2.26 -12.30 12.15
CA CYS A 965 -2.22 -11.62 13.46
C CYS A 965 -3.18 -10.42 13.61
N GLY A 966 -3.92 -10.07 12.56
CA GLY A 966 -4.75 -8.87 12.49
C GLY A 966 -6.09 -8.99 13.22
N ASP A 967 -6.57 -7.87 13.78
CA ASP A 967 -7.93 -7.74 14.34
C ASP A 967 -9.05 -7.83 13.28
N PHE A 968 -8.72 -7.50 12.02
CA PHE A 968 -9.54 -7.77 10.83
C PHE A 968 -8.78 -8.67 9.85
N ASP A 969 -9.49 -9.51 9.07
CA ASP A 969 -8.90 -10.34 8.01
C ASP A 969 -8.57 -9.56 6.72
N LEU A 970 -7.99 -10.22 5.70
CA LEU A 970 -7.68 -9.62 4.40
C LEU A 970 -8.91 -9.02 3.69
N CYS A 971 -10.10 -9.58 3.92
CA CYS A 971 -11.37 -9.06 3.43
C CYS A 971 -11.88 -7.86 4.27
N GLY A 972 -11.36 -7.64 5.47
CA GLY A 972 -11.86 -6.64 6.42
C GLY A 972 -13.04 -7.12 7.25
N PHE A 973 -13.21 -8.43 7.44
CA PHE A 973 -14.14 -9.00 8.41
C PHE A 973 -13.47 -9.10 9.79
N GLU A 974 -14.24 -8.87 10.87
CA GLU A 974 -13.73 -8.94 12.25
C GLU A 974 -13.25 -10.35 12.61
N LYS A 975 -12.04 -10.45 13.18
CA LYS A 975 -11.49 -11.66 13.79
C LYS A 975 -11.71 -11.65 15.32
N PRO A 976 -11.71 -12.82 16.00
CA PRO A 976 -12.05 -12.94 17.42
C PRO A 976 -11.40 -11.93 18.39
N GLN A 977 -10.11 -11.67 18.20
CA GLN A 977 -9.33 -10.69 18.97
C GLN A 977 -9.94 -9.26 18.95
N ASN A 978 -10.63 -8.85 17.88
CA ASN A 978 -11.33 -7.56 17.83
C ASN A 978 -12.57 -7.53 18.75
N PHE A 979 -13.30 -8.65 18.86
CA PHE A 979 -14.43 -8.77 19.79
C PHE A 979 -13.96 -8.58 21.24
N TYR A 980 -12.76 -9.08 21.56
CA TYR A 980 -12.10 -8.84 22.84
C TYR A 980 -11.59 -7.39 22.98
N ARG A 981 -10.96 -6.82 21.94
CA ARG A 981 -10.43 -5.45 21.98
C ARG A 981 -11.54 -4.41 22.16
N GLU A 982 -12.67 -4.56 21.48
CA GLU A 982 -13.83 -3.70 21.66
C GLU A 982 -14.40 -3.76 23.08
N VAL A 983 -14.41 -4.94 23.73
CA VAL A 983 -14.76 -5.10 25.15
C VAL A 983 -13.75 -4.43 26.08
N LEU A 984 -12.46 -4.61 25.80
CA LEU A 984 -11.35 -4.00 26.53
C LEU A 984 -11.40 -2.47 26.45
N TRP A 985 -11.75 -1.93 25.29
CA TRP A 985 -11.85 -0.49 25.01
C TRP A 985 -13.21 0.15 25.32
N GLY A 986 -14.23 -0.65 25.67
CA GLY A 986 -15.57 -0.18 26.05
C GLY A 986 -16.49 0.17 24.87
N VAL A 987 -16.18 -0.29 23.67
CA VAL A 987 -16.99 -0.16 22.44
C VAL A 987 -18.14 -1.17 22.45
N ARG A 988 -17.84 -2.41 22.84
CA ARG A 988 -18.80 -3.52 22.92
C ARG A 988 -18.99 -3.92 24.39
N PRO A 989 -20.23 -4.03 24.91
CA PRO A 989 -20.45 -4.33 26.32
C PRO A 989 -20.22 -5.82 26.67
N ILE A 990 -20.54 -6.71 25.72
CA ILE A 990 -20.45 -8.16 25.84
C ILE A 990 -20.16 -8.80 24.47
N ALA A 991 -19.34 -9.84 24.44
CA ALA A 991 -19.20 -10.74 23.31
C ALA A 991 -19.26 -12.21 23.78
N LEU A 992 -19.78 -13.09 22.91
CA LEU A 992 -19.96 -14.52 23.15
C LEU A 992 -19.33 -15.29 21.98
N LEU A 993 -18.24 -15.98 22.25
CA LEU A 993 -17.44 -16.73 21.26
C LEU A 993 -17.24 -18.17 21.74
N VAL A 994 -16.92 -19.09 20.82
CA VAL A 994 -16.88 -20.54 21.05
C VAL A 994 -15.69 -21.13 20.30
N ASP A 995 -14.82 -21.91 20.98
CA ASP A 995 -13.67 -22.56 20.33
C ASP A 995 -14.14 -23.52 19.23
N GLY A 996 -13.40 -23.53 18.12
CA GLY A 996 -13.56 -24.51 17.06
C GLY A 996 -13.30 -25.94 17.57
N PRO A 997 -14.04 -26.95 17.07
CA PRO A 997 -13.85 -28.34 17.47
C PRO A 997 -12.51 -28.87 16.96
N SER A 998 -11.46 -28.81 17.79
CA SER A 998 -10.13 -29.35 17.45
C SER A 998 -10.17 -30.85 17.09
N ALA A 999 -9.17 -31.33 16.35
CA ALA A 999 -9.01 -32.76 16.10
C ALA A 999 -8.87 -33.51 17.44
N LYS A 1000 -9.64 -34.58 17.64
CA LYS A 1000 -9.74 -35.30 18.94
C LYS A 1000 -8.35 -35.68 19.47
N GLY A 1001 -7.99 -35.12 20.62
CA GLY A 1001 -6.69 -35.33 21.28
C GLY A 1001 -5.63 -34.24 21.02
N ARG A 1002 -5.89 -33.24 20.17
CA ARG A 1002 -5.01 -32.07 20.00
C ARG A 1002 -5.45 -30.90 20.88
N ALA A 1003 -4.53 -30.43 21.71
CA ALA A 1003 -4.59 -29.09 22.29
C ALA A 1003 -4.16 -28.05 21.24
N SER A 1004 -4.64 -26.81 21.41
CA SER A 1004 -4.31 -25.67 20.57
C SER A 1004 -4.12 -24.42 21.44
N GLU A 1005 -3.02 -23.71 21.28
CA GLU A 1005 -2.70 -22.46 22.00
C GLU A 1005 -2.31 -21.36 20.99
N PRO A 1006 -2.60 -20.07 21.25
CA PRO A 1006 -2.14 -18.99 20.38
C PRO A 1006 -0.62 -18.82 20.47
N ASP A 1007 0.07 -18.66 19.33
CA ASP A 1007 1.42 -18.09 19.35
C ASP A 1007 1.36 -16.62 19.82
N ARG A 1008 2.52 -15.98 20.00
CA ARG A 1008 2.67 -14.60 20.48
C ARG A 1008 1.80 -13.60 19.74
N TRP A 1009 1.74 -13.68 18.41
CA TRP A 1009 0.90 -12.81 17.57
C TRP A 1009 -0.46 -13.42 17.23
N GLY A 1010 -0.79 -14.60 17.78
CA GLY A 1010 -2.02 -15.32 17.48
C GLY A 1010 -3.15 -15.06 18.47
N TRP A 1011 -4.29 -15.68 18.17
CA TRP A 1011 -5.46 -15.76 19.04
C TRP A 1011 -6.02 -17.19 19.06
N TRP A 1012 -6.96 -17.46 19.95
CA TRP A 1012 -7.71 -18.70 19.99
C TRP A 1012 -8.52 -18.87 18.69
N ASP A 1013 -8.63 -20.10 18.16
CA ASP A 1013 -9.43 -20.36 16.97
C ASP A 1013 -10.91 -20.54 17.34
N GLU A 1014 -11.50 -19.46 17.83
CA GLU A 1014 -12.89 -19.36 18.24
C GLU A 1014 -13.74 -18.61 17.20
N LEU A 1015 -15.06 -18.79 17.26
CA LEU A 1015 -16.02 -18.10 16.41
C LEU A 1015 -17.18 -17.52 17.23
N PRO A 1016 -17.79 -16.40 16.80
CA PRO A 1016 -19.14 -16.02 17.22
C PRO A 1016 -20.17 -16.93 16.53
N SER A 1017 -20.13 -18.23 16.83
CA SER A 1017 -20.94 -19.29 16.20
C SER A 1017 -21.38 -20.35 17.21
N TRP A 1018 -22.65 -20.76 17.12
CA TRP A 1018 -23.17 -21.97 17.76
C TRP A 1018 -23.63 -22.97 16.70
N THR A 1019 -22.87 -23.09 15.61
CA THR A 1019 -23.18 -23.96 14.45
C THR A 1019 -22.03 -24.95 14.26
N TRP A 1020 -22.19 -26.15 14.84
CA TRP A 1020 -21.15 -27.19 14.89
C TRP A 1020 -21.74 -28.58 14.54
N PRO A 1021 -22.24 -28.79 13.31
CA PRO A 1021 -22.97 -30.00 12.94
C PRO A 1021 -22.10 -31.26 13.05
N GLY A 1022 -22.61 -32.31 13.70
CA GLY A 1022 -21.90 -33.57 13.92
C GLY A 1022 -21.08 -33.63 15.22
N GLU A 1023 -21.03 -32.54 15.99
CA GLU A 1023 -20.38 -32.47 17.31
C GLU A 1023 -21.40 -32.54 18.47
N GLU A 1024 -22.63 -33.00 18.23
CA GLU A 1024 -23.69 -33.09 19.24
C GLU A 1024 -23.25 -33.86 20.50
N GLY A 1025 -23.42 -33.24 21.67
CA GLY A 1025 -23.00 -33.76 22.98
C GLY A 1025 -21.53 -33.52 23.33
N ARG A 1026 -20.68 -33.07 22.39
CA ARG A 1026 -19.28 -32.71 22.67
C ARG A 1026 -19.21 -31.53 23.65
N GLN A 1027 -18.24 -31.57 24.57
CA GLN A 1027 -17.90 -30.41 25.40
C GLN A 1027 -17.16 -29.37 24.54
N MET A 1028 -17.77 -28.20 24.40
CA MET A 1028 -17.23 -27.03 23.71
C MET A 1028 -16.83 -25.97 24.75
N VAL A 1029 -15.69 -25.32 24.52
CA VAL A 1029 -15.30 -24.13 25.30
C VAL A 1029 -16.09 -22.94 24.78
N VAL A 1030 -16.79 -22.26 25.67
CA VAL A 1030 -17.53 -21.03 25.39
C VAL A 1030 -16.89 -19.90 26.20
N ARG A 1031 -16.50 -18.81 25.55
CA ARG A 1031 -15.97 -17.60 26.17
C ARG A 1031 -16.98 -16.47 26.14
N VAL A 1032 -17.23 -15.90 27.31
CA VAL A 1032 -17.94 -14.62 27.46
C VAL A 1032 -16.89 -13.55 27.76
N TYR A 1033 -16.74 -12.60 26.84
CA TYR A 1033 -15.95 -11.39 27.05
C TYR A 1033 -16.87 -10.26 27.49
N GLY A 1034 -16.52 -9.53 28.56
CA GLY A 1034 -17.24 -8.33 28.94
C GLY A 1034 -16.92 -7.83 30.35
N ARG A 1035 -17.61 -6.76 30.74
CA ARG A 1035 -17.41 -6.07 32.04
C ARG A 1035 -18.63 -6.33 32.93
N GLY A 1036 -18.41 -6.95 34.08
CA GLY A 1036 -19.47 -7.19 35.06
C GLY A 1036 -18.95 -7.84 36.33
N GLU A 1037 -19.85 -8.09 37.28
CA GLU A 1037 -19.53 -8.86 38.49
C GLU A 1037 -19.60 -10.37 38.19
N GLU A 1038 -20.60 -10.76 37.40
CA GLU A 1038 -20.97 -12.15 37.12
C GLU A 1038 -21.49 -12.31 35.68
N ALA A 1039 -21.15 -13.45 35.07
CA ALA A 1039 -21.68 -13.93 33.79
C ALA A 1039 -22.58 -15.15 34.00
N GLU A 1040 -23.76 -15.13 33.38
CA GLU A 1040 -24.68 -16.28 33.31
C GLU A 1040 -24.78 -16.75 31.86
N LEU A 1041 -24.71 -18.06 31.65
CA LEU A 1041 -24.83 -18.69 30.33
C LEU A 1041 -26.06 -19.59 30.29
N LEU A 1042 -26.90 -19.43 29.26
CA LEU A 1042 -28.11 -20.20 29.03
C LEU A 1042 -28.05 -20.90 27.67
N LEU A 1043 -28.57 -22.13 27.61
CA LEU A 1043 -28.73 -22.94 26.40
C LEU A 1043 -30.20 -23.30 26.26
N ASN A 1044 -30.81 -22.96 25.13
CA ASN A 1044 -32.24 -23.17 24.86
C ASN A 1044 -33.15 -22.61 25.98
N GLY A 1045 -32.75 -21.46 26.54
CA GLY A 1045 -33.44 -20.77 27.64
C GLY A 1045 -33.21 -21.37 29.04
N GLN A 1046 -32.52 -22.52 29.15
CA GLN A 1046 -32.18 -23.14 30.43
C GLN A 1046 -30.82 -22.66 30.92
N PRO A 1047 -30.66 -22.28 32.21
CA PRO A 1047 -29.34 -21.94 32.76
C PRO A 1047 -28.38 -23.14 32.69
N VAL A 1048 -27.21 -22.92 32.08
CA VAL A 1048 -26.11 -23.90 32.03
C VAL A 1048 -25.21 -23.73 33.26
N ALA A 1049 -24.75 -22.49 33.48
CA ALA A 1049 -23.90 -22.13 34.61
C ALA A 1049 -23.85 -20.62 34.78
N ARG A 1050 -23.40 -20.20 35.96
CA ARG A 1050 -23.22 -18.81 36.38
C ARG A 1050 -21.89 -18.70 37.10
N LYS A 1051 -21.06 -17.70 36.75
CA LYS A 1051 -19.66 -17.57 37.20
C LYS A 1051 -19.27 -16.11 37.38
N PRO A 1052 -18.46 -15.76 38.41
CA PRO A 1052 -17.84 -14.43 38.50
C PRO A 1052 -17.02 -14.12 37.25
N VAL A 1053 -17.03 -12.87 36.80
CA VAL A 1053 -16.19 -12.44 35.65
C VAL A 1053 -14.72 -12.55 36.02
N GLY A 1054 -13.90 -13.11 35.12
CA GLY A 1054 -12.46 -13.24 35.29
C GLY A 1054 -11.72 -11.91 35.15
N GLU A 1055 -10.54 -11.81 35.79
CA GLU A 1055 -9.80 -10.55 35.92
C GLU A 1055 -9.42 -9.90 34.58
N ARG A 1056 -9.21 -10.72 33.54
CA ARG A 1056 -8.93 -10.27 32.16
C ARG A 1056 -10.20 -10.03 31.32
N LEU A 1057 -11.35 -9.74 31.94
CA LEU A 1057 -12.66 -9.57 31.27
C LEU A 1057 -13.21 -10.82 30.56
N THR A 1058 -12.67 -12.00 30.87
CA THR A 1058 -13.02 -13.28 30.23
C THR A 1058 -13.64 -14.23 31.23
N THR A 1059 -14.73 -14.90 30.83
CA THR A 1059 -15.36 -15.98 31.61
C THR A 1059 -15.56 -17.20 30.73
N GLU A 1060 -14.93 -18.32 31.08
CA GLU A 1060 -14.99 -19.56 30.28
C GLU A 1060 -16.00 -20.56 30.83
N PHE A 1061 -16.69 -21.27 29.94
CA PHE A 1061 -17.67 -22.30 30.24
C PHE A 1061 -17.39 -23.55 29.41
N GLN A 1062 -17.73 -24.71 29.96
CA GLN A 1062 -17.77 -25.99 29.24
C GLN A 1062 -19.23 -26.32 28.99
N VAL A 1063 -19.61 -26.53 27.74
CA VAL A 1063 -21.02 -26.71 27.35
C VAL A 1063 -21.13 -27.91 26.40
N ALA A 1064 -22.02 -28.85 26.71
CA ALA A 1064 -22.39 -29.91 25.77
C ALA A 1064 -23.10 -29.27 24.56
N TYR A 1065 -22.53 -29.40 23.36
CA TYR A 1065 -23.14 -28.83 22.16
C TYR A 1065 -24.50 -29.45 21.90
N GLN A 1066 -25.52 -28.59 21.78
CA GLN A 1066 -26.86 -28.94 21.34
C GLN A 1066 -27.35 -27.81 20.42
N PRO A 1067 -27.89 -28.13 19.23
CA PRO A 1067 -28.49 -27.14 18.35
C PRO A 1067 -29.54 -26.27 19.05
N GLY A 1068 -29.60 -25.00 18.67
CA GLY A 1068 -30.56 -24.02 19.16
C GLY A 1068 -29.92 -22.68 19.52
N VAL A 1069 -30.15 -22.22 20.75
CA VAL A 1069 -29.86 -20.84 21.18
C VAL A 1069 -28.92 -20.84 22.38
N LEU A 1070 -27.77 -20.18 22.25
CA LEU A 1070 -26.83 -19.94 23.34
C LEU A 1070 -26.85 -18.44 23.68
N THR A 1071 -27.24 -18.09 24.91
CA THR A 1071 -27.31 -16.70 25.40
C THR A 1071 -26.38 -16.52 26.59
N ALA A 1072 -25.46 -15.56 26.49
CA ALA A 1072 -24.68 -15.06 27.62
C ALA A 1072 -25.29 -13.76 28.14
N ARG A 1073 -25.32 -13.63 29.46
CA ARG A 1073 -25.73 -12.43 30.19
C ARG A 1073 -24.59 -11.95 31.05
N LEU A 1074 -24.36 -10.64 31.08
CA LEU A 1074 -23.52 -9.99 32.10
C LEU A 1074 -24.37 -9.02 32.92
N ASN A 1075 -24.07 -8.96 34.22
CA ASN A 1075 -24.60 -7.96 35.14
C ASN A 1075 -23.49 -6.91 35.42
N PRO A 1076 -23.51 -5.73 34.78
CA PRO A 1076 -22.55 -4.67 35.05
C PRO A 1076 -23.00 -3.87 36.28
N SER A 1077 -22.06 -3.62 37.20
CA SER A 1077 -22.37 -3.02 38.51
C SER A 1077 -23.06 -1.65 38.40
N GLY A 1078 -24.38 -1.63 38.62
CA GLY A 1078 -25.23 -0.43 38.49
C GLY A 1078 -25.70 -0.09 37.08
N GLN A 1079 -25.78 -1.07 36.17
CA GLN A 1079 -26.38 -0.93 34.83
C GLN A 1079 -27.37 -2.07 34.55
N ASP A 1080 -28.14 -1.96 33.47
CA ASP A 1080 -29.01 -3.04 33.00
C ASP A 1080 -28.21 -4.27 32.54
N VAL A 1081 -28.83 -5.45 32.61
CA VAL A 1081 -28.23 -6.71 32.12
C VAL A 1081 -28.03 -6.63 30.62
N VAL A 1082 -26.80 -6.90 30.17
CA VAL A 1082 -26.45 -6.95 28.74
C VAL A 1082 -26.39 -8.39 28.26
N GLU A 1083 -26.99 -8.66 27.10
CA GLU A 1083 -27.04 -10.00 26.50
C GLU A 1083 -26.22 -10.10 25.20
N ALA A 1084 -25.56 -11.24 25.00
CA ALA A 1084 -25.03 -11.68 23.71
C ALA A 1084 -25.65 -13.04 23.37
N ARG A 1085 -26.06 -13.23 22.11
CA ARG A 1085 -26.84 -14.40 21.68
C ARG A 1085 -26.27 -14.98 20.39
N LEU A 1086 -25.99 -16.28 20.41
CA LEU A 1086 -25.66 -17.09 19.24
C LEU A 1086 -26.82 -18.05 18.97
N GLU A 1087 -27.03 -18.36 17.69
CA GLU A 1087 -28.08 -19.27 17.24
C GLU A 1087 -27.51 -20.22 16.20
N THR A 1088 -27.85 -21.51 16.31
CA THR A 1088 -27.44 -22.54 15.34
C THR A 1088 -28.10 -22.28 14.00
N ALA A 1089 -27.30 -22.05 12.97
CA ALA A 1089 -27.78 -22.07 11.60
C ALA A 1089 -27.99 -23.52 11.14
N THR A 1090 -28.96 -23.72 10.26
CA THR A 1090 -29.19 -24.99 9.57
C THR A 1090 -28.28 -25.10 8.33
N ALA A 1091 -28.44 -26.16 7.53
CA ALA A 1091 -27.69 -26.31 6.29
C ALA A 1091 -27.84 -25.07 5.37
N PRO A 1092 -26.79 -24.67 4.63
CA PRO A 1092 -26.87 -23.53 3.73
C PRO A 1092 -27.91 -23.80 2.64
N ALA A 1093 -28.71 -22.79 2.32
CA ALA A 1093 -29.83 -22.86 1.39
C ALA A 1093 -29.80 -21.76 0.31
N ALA A 1094 -29.16 -20.63 0.59
CA ALA A 1094 -29.05 -19.51 -0.32
C ALA A 1094 -27.73 -18.76 -0.15
N LEU A 1095 -27.36 -18.00 -1.18
CA LEU A 1095 -26.36 -16.94 -1.07
C LEU A 1095 -27.06 -15.61 -0.77
N ARG A 1096 -26.39 -14.73 -0.02
CA ARG A 1096 -26.76 -13.33 0.21
C ARG A 1096 -25.63 -12.42 -0.28
N MET A 1097 -25.98 -11.36 -0.99
CA MET A 1097 -25.05 -10.28 -1.38
C MET A 1097 -25.39 -8.99 -0.64
N ARG A 1098 -24.38 -8.29 -0.12
CA ARG A 1098 -24.53 -7.00 0.57
C ARG A 1098 -23.49 -6.00 0.05
N LEU A 1099 -23.94 -4.83 -0.42
CA LEU A 1099 -23.06 -3.70 -0.72
C LEU A 1099 -22.61 -3.05 0.59
N GLU A 1100 -21.32 -2.77 0.73
CA GLU A 1100 -20.83 -1.93 1.83
C GLU A 1100 -21.06 -0.43 1.55
N PRO A 1101 -21.31 0.41 2.57
CA PRO A 1101 -21.47 1.85 2.38
C PRO A 1101 -20.20 2.51 1.80
N GLY A 1102 -20.40 3.37 0.80
CA GLY A 1102 -19.36 4.17 0.19
C GLY A 1102 -19.92 5.02 -0.95
N ASP A 1103 -19.22 6.08 -1.32
CA ASP A 1103 -19.55 6.87 -2.51
C ASP A 1103 -19.15 6.10 -3.77
N LEU A 1104 -20.03 6.15 -4.78
CA LEU A 1104 -19.84 5.44 -6.06
C LEU A 1104 -19.89 6.42 -7.25
N PRO A 1105 -18.89 7.30 -7.43
CA PRO A 1105 -18.77 8.13 -8.64
C PRO A 1105 -18.61 7.30 -9.93
N ALA A 1106 -19.00 7.89 -11.06
CA ALA A 1106 -18.83 7.35 -12.39
C ALA A 1106 -17.41 7.49 -13.00
N ASP A 1107 -16.35 7.42 -12.19
CA ASP A 1107 -14.94 7.47 -12.64
C ASP A 1107 -14.26 6.09 -12.57
N ARG A 1108 -13.02 5.97 -13.07
CA ARG A 1108 -12.25 4.69 -13.05
C ARG A 1108 -11.41 4.48 -11.79
N GLN A 1109 -11.51 5.35 -10.78
CA GLN A 1109 -10.94 5.13 -9.43
C GLN A 1109 -11.97 4.52 -8.46
N SER A 1110 -13.26 4.66 -8.78
CA SER A 1110 -14.37 4.25 -7.94
C SER A 1110 -14.54 2.73 -7.91
N ILE A 1111 -14.54 2.17 -6.70
CA ILE A 1111 -14.67 0.74 -6.43
C ILE A 1111 -15.76 0.48 -5.37
N ALA A 1112 -16.51 -0.59 -5.55
CA ALA A 1112 -17.56 -1.06 -4.66
C ALA A 1112 -17.17 -2.39 -4.02
N PHE A 1113 -17.38 -2.50 -2.70
CA PHE A 1113 -17.14 -3.72 -1.93
C PHE A 1113 -18.46 -4.47 -1.73
N VAL A 1114 -18.51 -5.72 -2.20
CA VAL A 1114 -19.72 -6.57 -2.16
C VAL A 1114 -19.42 -7.84 -1.39
N VAL A 1115 -19.95 -7.93 -0.17
CA VAL A 1115 -19.87 -9.11 0.69
C VAL A 1115 -20.83 -10.17 0.18
N ILE A 1116 -20.35 -11.40 0.05
CA ILE A 1116 -21.12 -12.60 -0.29
C ILE A 1116 -21.13 -13.51 0.93
N GLU A 1117 -22.28 -14.07 1.28
CA GLU A 1117 -22.49 -14.87 2.49
C GLU A 1117 -23.35 -16.09 2.18
N ALA A 1118 -22.95 -17.29 2.63
CA ALA A 1118 -23.86 -18.44 2.69
C ALA A 1118 -24.83 -18.28 3.85
N VAL A 1119 -26.12 -18.45 3.57
CA VAL A 1119 -27.19 -18.36 4.57
C VAL A 1119 -28.11 -19.58 4.52
N ASP A 1120 -28.65 -19.92 5.67
CA ASP A 1120 -29.62 -21.00 5.80
C ASP A 1120 -31.03 -20.57 5.39
N ALA A 1121 -32.00 -21.48 5.47
CA ALA A 1121 -33.40 -21.22 5.10
C ALA A 1121 -34.12 -20.19 6.01
N GLN A 1122 -33.47 -19.68 7.05
CA GLN A 1122 -33.95 -18.58 7.91
C GLN A 1122 -33.13 -17.29 7.72
N GLY A 1123 -32.16 -17.27 6.80
CA GLY A 1123 -31.30 -16.11 6.54
C GLY A 1123 -30.16 -15.92 7.54
N ARG A 1124 -29.93 -16.89 8.43
CA ARG A 1124 -28.79 -16.89 9.36
C ARG A 1124 -27.52 -17.24 8.57
N LEU A 1125 -26.41 -16.55 8.84
CA LEU A 1125 -25.09 -16.90 8.30
C LEU A 1125 -24.74 -18.34 8.71
N VAL A 1126 -24.18 -19.13 7.79
CA VAL A 1126 -23.66 -20.48 8.09
C VAL A 1126 -22.13 -20.42 8.18
N PRO A 1127 -21.52 -20.32 9.38
CA PRO A 1127 -20.08 -20.05 9.49
C PRO A 1127 -19.19 -21.26 9.17
N VAL A 1128 -19.78 -22.42 8.92
CA VAL A 1128 -19.10 -23.66 8.50
C VAL A 1128 -19.22 -23.93 6.99
N ALA A 1129 -19.83 -23.02 6.23
CA ALA A 1129 -19.95 -23.16 4.77
C ALA A 1129 -18.64 -22.74 4.07
N ASP A 1130 -18.16 -23.62 3.20
CA ASP A 1130 -16.96 -23.52 2.37
C ASP A 1130 -17.27 -23.58 0.86
N ASP A 1131 -18.56 -23.45 0.50
CA ASP A 1131 -19.08 -23.60 -0.85
C ASP A 1131 -18.28 -22.85 -1.92
N GLN A 1132 -18.06 -23.50 -3.07
CA GLN A 1132 -17.50 -22.84 -4.25
C GLN A 1132 -18.56 -21.96 -4.91
N VAL A 1133 -18.28 -20.65 -4.93
CA VAL A 1133 -19.15 -19.60 -5.45
C VAL A 1133 -18.58 -19.03 -6.74
N ARG A 1134 -19.41 -18.92 -7.78
CA ARG A 1134 -19.12 -18.17 -9.00
C ARG A 1134 -19.77 -16.78 -8.94
N VAL A 1135 -18.98 -15.73 -9.18
CA VAL A 1135 -19.45 -14.35 -9.32
C VAL A 1135 -19.49 -13.92 -10.79
N ARG A 1136 -20.51 -13.14 -11.16
CA ARG A 1136 -20.58 -12.45 -12.45
C ARG A 1136 -20.93 -10.98 -12.24
N VAL A 1137 -20.34 -10.10 -13.04
CA VAL A 1137 -20.54 -8.65 -13.00
C VAL A 1137 -20.87 -8.17 -14.42
N SER A 1138 -21.85 -7.27 -14.55
CA SER A 1138 -22.32 -6.77 -15.85
C SER A 1138 -22.90 -5.35 -15.74
N GLY A 1139 -22.73 -4.55 -16.79
CA GLY A 1139 -23.23 -3.17 -16.86
C GLY A 1139 -22.10 -2.13 -16.78
N ALA A 1140 -22.29 -1.09 -15.95
CA ALA A 1140 -21.38 0.05 -15.80
C ALA A 1140 -20.06 -0.23 -15.03
N GLY A 1141 -19.67 -1.50 -14.87
CA GLY A 1141 -18.51 -1.89 -14.05
C GLY A 1141 -18.02 -3.31 -14.28
N GLU A 1142 -16.87 -3.62 -13.71
CA GLU A 1142 -16.06 -4.83 -13.92
C GLU A 1142 -15.58 -5.43 -12.59
N LEU A 1143 -15.50 -6.76 -12.50
CA LEU A 1143 -14.88 -7.43 -11.35
C LEU A 1143 -13.37 -7.22 -11.40
N ILE A 1144 -12.75 -6.68 -10.34
CA ILE A 1144 -11.29 -6.47 -10.27
C ILE A 1144 -10.59 -7.33 -9.22
N ALA A 1145 -11.34 -7.82 -8.24
CA ALA A 1145 -10.89 -8.83 -7.28
C ALA A 1145 -12.06 -9.65 -6.72
N PHE A 1146 -11.82 -10.92 -6.41
CA PHE A 1146 -12.72 -11.80 -5.65
C PHE A 1146 -11.86 -12.73 -4.77
N GLY A 1147 -12.36 -13.10 -3.59
CA GLY A 1147 -11.63 -13.94 -2.64
C GLY A 1147 -12.26 -13.96 -1.26
N ASN A 1148 -11.58 -14.60 -0.30
CA ASN A 1148 -12.05 -14.83 1.06
C ASN A 1148 -10.94 -14.57 2.10
N GLY A 1149 -11.23 -14.81 3.38
CA GLY A 1149 -10.29 -14.56 4.49
C GLY A 1149 -9.39 -15.73 4.91
N ASP A 1150 -9.32 -16.82 4.13
CA ASP A 1150 -8.53 -17.99 4.46
C ASP A 1150 -7.02 -17.67 4.36
N PRO A 1151 -6.22 -17.89 5.43
CA PRO A 1151 -4.78 -17.64 5.39
C PRO A 1151 -3.99 -18.53 4.43
N THR A 1152 -4.59 -19.64 3.99
CA THR A 1152 -4.02 -20.68 3.14
C THR A 1152 -4.58 -20.71 1.72
N ASP A 1153 -5.57 -19.87 1.39
CA ASP A 1153 -6.05 -19.73 0.01
C ASP A 1153 -5.02 -18.96 -0.84
N ALA A 1154 -4.51 -19.66 -1.86
CA ALA A 1154 -3.55 -19.17 -2.85
C ALA A 1154 -4.11 -19.19 -4.28
N GLY A 1155 -5.43 -19.27 -4.44
CA GLY A 1155 -6.13 -19.12 -5.71
C GLY A 1155 -5.99 -17.70 -6.29
N SER A 1156 -6.39 -17.52 -7.55
CA SER A 1156 -6.29 -16.19 -8.16
C SER A 1156 -7.35 -15.25 -7.62
N VAL A 1157 -6.92 -14.08 -7.15
CA VAL A 1157 -7.87 -13.01 -6.83
C VAL A 1157 -8.57 -12.45 -8.08
N LYS A 1158 -8.17 -12.88 -9.29
CA LYS A 1158 -8.81 -12.54 -10.57
C LYS A 1158 -9.84 -13.58 -11.03
N ASP A 1159 -9.85 -14.77 -10.42
CA ASP A 1159 -10.82 -15.80 -10.77
C ASP A 1159 -12.24 -15.38 -10.37
N ALA A 1160 -13.20 -15.75 -11.23
CA ALA A 1160 -14.62 -15.56 -10.99
C ALA A 1160 -15.22 -16.64 -10.06
N ASP A 1161 -14.45 -17.68 -9.74
CA ASP A 1161 -14.83 -18.83 -8.92
C ASP A 1161 -13.92 -18.89 -7.68
N GLN A 1162 -14.50 -18.82 -6.49
CA GLN A 1162 -13.76 -18.87 -5.23
C GLN A 1162 -14.52 -19.61 -4.13
N GLY A 1163 -13.80 -20.15 -3.15
CA GLY A 1163 -14.39 -20.72 -1.94
C GLY A 1163 -14.92 -19.64 -0.97
N LEU A 1164 -15.90 -20.02 -0.15
CA LEU A 1164 -16.23 -19.26 1.06
C LEU A 1164 -15.24 -19.61 2.19
N TRP A 1165 -14.83 -18.61 2.97
CA TRP A 1165 -14.16 -18.82 4.26
C TRP A 1165 -15.08 -18.36 5.38
N ARG A 1166 -15.30 -19.22 6.39
CA ARG A 1166 -16.21 -18.94 7.52
C ARG A 1166 -17.61 -18.48 7.05
N GLY A 1167 -18.10 -19.06 5.95
CA GLY A 1167 -19.36 -18.71 5.28
C GLY A 1167 -19.36 -17.42 4.46
N LYS A 1168 -18.20 -16.80 4.18
CA LYS A 1168 -18.09 -15.47 3.54
C LYS A 1168 -17.05 -15.39 2.42
N ALA A 1169 -17.27 -14.48 1.48
CA ALA A 1169 -16.30 -14.00 0.50
C ALA A 1169 -16.56 -12.51 0.17
N LEU A 1170 -15.61 -11.86 -0.52
CA LEU A 1170 -15.65 -10.45 -0.89
C LEU A 1170 -15.36 -10.27 -2.39
N ALA A 1171 -16.32 -9.74 -3.14
CA ALA A 1171 -16.14 -9.30 -4.50
C ALA A 1171 -15.92 -7.77 -4.55
N ILE A 1172 -14.94 -7.31 -5.33
CA ILE A 1172 -14.61 -5.89 -5.50
C ILE A 1172 -14.83 -5.50 -6.96
N VAL A 1173 -15.70 -4.51 -7.18
CA VAL A 1173 -16.21 -4.10 -8.48
C VAL A 1173 -15.80 -2.67 -8.80
N ARG A 1174 -15.10 -2.45 -9.91
CA ARG A 1174 -14.68 -1.12 -10.37
C ARG A 1174 -15.67 -0.53 -11.37
N SER A 1175 -15.89 0.77 -11.30
CA SER A 1175 -16.63 1.53 -12.33
C SER A 1175 -15.87 1.54 -13.65
N ASN A 1176 -16.60 1.44 -14.77
CA ASN A 1176 -15.98 1.52 -16.09
C ASN A 1176 -15.64 2.96 -16.54
N GLY A 1177 -16.05 3.98 -15.76
CA GLY A 1177 -15.90 5.40 -16.08
C GLY A 1177 -17.12 6.04 -16.74
N ARG A 1178 -18.32 5.50 -16.50
CA ARG A 1178 -19.61 6.03 -17.00
C ARG A 1178 -20.72 5.82 -15.97
N PRO A 1179 -21.69 6.75 -15.83
CA PRO A 1179 -22.84 6.54 -14.95
C PRO A 1179 -23.70 5.37 -15.42
N GLY A 1180 -24.25 4.60 -14.47
CA GLY A 1180 -25.20 3.54 -14.77
C GLY A 1180 -25.22 2.39 -13.78
N SER A 1181 -26.09 1.42 -14.08
CA SER A 1181 -26.31 0.25 -13.25
C SER A 1181 -25.23 -0.81 -13.45
N VAL A 1182 -24.87 -1.48 -12.36
CA VAL A 1182 -24.10 -2.72 -12.38
C VAL A 1182 -24.94 -3.81 -11.73
N THR A 1183 -25.14 -4.92 -12.42
CA THR A 1183 -25.72 -6.15 -11.85
C THR A 1183 -24.58 -7.10 -11.50
N CYS A 1184 -24.54 -7.49 -10.23
CA CYS A 1184 -23.69 -8.56 -9.73
C CYS A 1184 -24.56 -9.77 -9.38
N THR A 1185 -24.10 -10.98 -9.70
CA THR A 1185 -24.75 -12.24 -9.31
C THR A 1185 -23.74 -13.19 -8.70
N ALA A 1186 -24.16 -13.97 -7.70
CA ALA A 1186 -23.35 -15.05 -7.13
C ALA A 1186 -24.14 -16.38 -7.20
N GLU A 1187 -23.48 -17.43 -7.68
CA GLU A 1187 -24.05 -18.75 -7.99
C GLU A 1187 -23.23 -19.84 -7.25
N ALA A 1188 -23.87 -20.79 -6.57
CA ALA A 1188 -23.18 -21.94 -5.94
C ALA A 1188 -23.99 -23.23 -6.12
N ARG A 1189 -23.33 -24.39 -6.08
CA ARG A 1189 -23.98 -25.67 -6.39
C ARG A 1189 -24.93 -26.10 -5.27
N GLY A 1190 -26.23 -25.95 -5.51
CA GLY A 1190 -27.29 -26.38 -4.59
C GLY A 1190 -27.83 -25.27 -3.67
N LEU A 1191 -27.24 -24.07 -3.73
CA LEU A 1191 -27.74 -22.88 -3.06
C LEU A 1191 -28.55 -22.01 -4.02
N ALA A 1192 -29.58 -21.32 -3.52
CA ALA A 1192 -30.26 -20.30 -4.30
C ALA A 1192 -29.34 -19.10 -4.57
N SER A 1193 -29.16 -18.75 -5.85
CA SER A 1193 -28.26 -17.68 -6.30
C SER A 1193 -28.66 -16.30 -5.78
N ALA A 1194 -27.66 -15.47 -5.47
CA ALA A 1194 -27.84 -14.08 -5.09
C ALA A 1194 -27.77 -13.14 -6.30
N ARG A 1195 -28.49 -12.02 -6.24
CA ARG A 1195 -28.36 -10.89 -7.17
C ARG A 1195 -28.38 -9.56 -6.43
N LEU A 1196 -27.44 -8.68 -6.79
CA LEU A 1196 -27.33 -7.31 -6.31
C LEU A 1196 -27.32 -6.35 -7.51
N VAL A 1197 -27.89 -5.16 -7.35
CA VAL A 1197 -27.78 -4.06 -8.31
C VAL A 1197 -27.25 -2.83 -7.58
N LEU A 1198 -26.16 -2.26 -8.08
CA LEU A 1198 -25.60 -0.98 -7.62
C LEU A 1198 -25.60 0.03 -8.77
N GLN A 1199 -25.29 1.29 -8.46
CA GLN A 1199 -25.28 2.40 -9.42
C GLN A 1199 -23.99 3.20 -9.21
N PHE A 1200 -23.21 3.36 -10.28
CA PHE A 1200 -22.19 4.42 -10.34
C PHE A 1200 -22.85 5.68 -10.91
N LYS A 1201 -22.53 6.86 -10.34
CA LYS A 1201 -23.26 8.12 -10.56
C LYS A 1201 -22.38 9.22 -11.17
#